data_AF-A0A7X5RKB8-F1
#
_entry.id   AF-A0A7X5RKB8-F1
#
_cell.length_a   1.000
_cell.length_b   1.000
_cell.length_c   1.000
_cell.angle_alpha   90.00
_cell.angle_beta   90.00
_cell.angle_gamma   90.00
#
_symmetry.space_group_name_H-M   'P 1'
#
loop_
_entity.id
_entity.type
_entity.pdbx_description
1 polymer ?
#
loop_
_entity_poly.entity_id
_entity_poly.type
_entity_poly.pdbx_seq_one_letter_code
_entity_poly.pdbx_strand_id
1 'polypeptide(L)'
;MKIKAFALCAIAAAMSGCNVDSDNNPNTLGSITLSGTPTSGQTLSASVSDPDGISGAVQYYWYADNEVVEDAHSSTFTLTNEQIGSAITVQGSYTDDGGINESHISDATASVSAISYDATVTISGEATIGSTLTATVADQNGIENATIIYTWFADDEVIEDEVLSTLTLGDAQFGKVITVQATFEDDRGFSESPISAATDPVARTNTEGTIIIEGTPTVGNTLTTTIEDEDGASGSATYQWFADDQVITGATQSSFTVDASLIGQVLTVQATYTDDYGFSEEIMSEPTIAVTAVAVNEAGSIIINGSAPYLASAPLTAEITDNNGVDTNSLVYTWYADGEAINGVTGNTLTPSDYAGAIISVSADYTDQDNFAESVSASLDTIIYSQVVSDASGLMNAVNGALADGDVVGLTTNIYADLDAIMLTSAVTLAAVEGNDPVITGEACINVASTVDGAVIRGLTFQDIDTKAGSYCESEESAIIYSEGDNFVFTQNTMDGDQEVLNQETYHWLMVKGAGAVIERNTFTNRNNALKGSVIKLSSSGSDHVIQYNLFANADNPNFDDSSLLLLNLGSTTGADAAEDANFVVQYNRFDSFASGRRLMRVQTSGATIKGNTIVNPNGGISLEDGGFNTVADNIIIRTSDIASSDDRPSGVLLTPLGHTVTNNYIAGIRSGNKEAGGIVFTANPFSQADGGVPNAGNQAVLDGAGDLSLTVTNNTVLNSLQPIVFSTEIGSNAPVGDCDELTADNAPVLYALTKNFFNIAFDANVIANGFNDDASKQGLYFDSEALSSDHAFEYDCDLIDHENSLFSNSFGFMDSYASGDVEDEFWVDIRNLNGNGEFDSDGAIDQDPAANGKEVPEFITAENGLVETDPSGAQAVAGAKGLYYIEASDVGAGSTWVASNE
;
A
#
# COMPACT_ATOMS: atom_id res chain seq x y z
N MET A 1 38.23 -30.18 25.82
CA MET A 1 39.11 -29.86 26.97
C MET A 1 38.46 -28.76 27.83
N LYS A 2 37.79 -29.13 28.93
CA LYS A 2 37.32 -28.20 29.98
C LYS A 2 37.66 -28.82 31.33
N ILE A 3 38.53 -28.15 32.08
CA ILE A 3 38.99 -28.56 33.41
C ILE A 3 37.93 -28.16 34.43
N LYS A 4 37.45 -29.12 35.22
CA LYS A 4 36.90 -28.87 36.56
C LYS A 4 37.49 -29.91 37.51
N ALA A 5 38.47 -29.47 38.30
CA ALA A 5 38.88 -30.14 39.51
C ALA A 5 37.95 -29.67 40.65
N PHE A 6 37.38 -30.62 41.40
CA PHE A 6 36.98 -30.40 42.78
C PHE A 6 37.48 -31.56 43.61
N ALA A 7 38.28 -31.22 44.62
CA ALA A 7 38.77 -32.13 45.65
C ALA A 7 37.75 -32.20 46.79
N LEU A 8 37.54 -33.39 47.36
CA LEU A 8 37.27 -33.51 48.79
C LEU A 8 37.87 -34.80 49.35
N CYS A 9 38.83 -34.64 50.25
CA CYS A 9 39.37 -35.64 51.15
C CYS A 9 38.30 -36.18 52.11
N ALA A 10 38.44 -37.43 52.56
CA ALA A 10 38.95 -37.76 53.91
C ALA A 10 38.33 -39.05 54.51
N ILE A 11 39.21 -40.02 54.75
CA ILE A 11 39.34 -40.80 56.00
C ILE A 11 38.16 -41.73 56.38
N ALA A 12 38.38 -43.03 56.16
CA ALA A 12 38.34 -44.01 57.26
C ALA A 12 39.49 -45.01 57.08
N ALA A 13 40.59 -44.72 57.76
CA ALA A 13 41.60 -45.68 58.13
C ALA A 13 41.07 -46.51 59.31
N ALA A 14 41.18 -47.84 59.22
CA ALA A 14 41.36 -48.73 60.36
C ALA A 14 42.08 -50.02 59.93
N MET A 15 43.23 -49.89 59.25
CA MET A 15 44.29 -50.89 59.35
C MET A 15 45.13 -50.56 60.58
N SER A 16 44.67 -51.01 61.74
CA SER A 16 45.47 -51.11 62.97
C SER A 16 44.77 -52.07 63.93
N GLY A 17 45.43 -53.18 64.27
CA GLY A 17 45.03 -53.97 65.43
C GLY A 17 45.17 -55.47 65.27
N CYS A 18 46.35 -55.96 65.61
CA CYS A 18 46.60 -57.32 66.05
C CYS A 18 45.46 -57.93 66.89
N ASN A 19 45.23 -59.22 66.66
CA ASN A 19 45.00 -60.24 67.69
C ASN A 19 43.62 -60.28 68.38
N VAL A 20 42.82 -61.24 67.92
CA VAL A 20 41.82 -62.08 68.62
C VAL A 20 40.80 -61.39 69.54
N ASP A 21 39.54 -61.47 69.13
CA ASP A 21 38.59 -62.24 69.94
C ASP A 21 37.71 -63.11 69.04
N SER A 22 37.44 -64.28 69.56
CA SER A 22 36.64 -65.38 69.06
C SER A 22 35.28 -65.00 68.45
N ASP A 23 35.16 -65.17 67.13
CA ASP A 23 34.08 -65.96 66.52
C ASP A 23 34.58 -66.57 65.21
N ASN A 24 34.46 -67.87 65.11
CA ASN A 24 35.07 -68.73 64.10
C ASN A 24 34.28 -68.69 62.78
N ASN A 25 34.31 -67.57 62.04
CA ASN A 25 33.83 -67.50 60.66
C ASN A 25 34.95 -67.07 59.69
N PRO A 26 35.63 -68.02 59.01
CA PRO A 26 36.61 -67.70 57.98
C PRO A 26 35.91 -67.29 56.67
N ASN A 27 35.47 -66.04 56.53
CA ASN A 27 34.96 -65.55 55.24
C ASN A 27 36.13 -65.34 54.25
N THR A 28 36.00 -65.84 53.02
CA THR A 28 36.95 -65.61 51.92
C THR A 28 36.34 -64.68 50.88
N LEU A 29 36.87 -63.45 50.75
CA LEU A 29 36.32 -62.44 49.84
C LEU A 29 36.17 -62.92 48.38
N GLY A 30 35.04 -62.58 47.76
CA GLY A 30 34.83 -62.81 46.33
C GLY A 30 35.48 -61.78 45.40
N SER A 31 35.17 -61.90 44.11
CA SER A 31 35.78 -61.11 43.04
C SER A 31 34.82 -60.87 41.87
N ILE A 32 35.07 -59.83 41.08
CA ILE A 32 34.30 -59.50 39.88
C ILE A 32 35.24 -59.39 38.68
N THR A 33 34.86 -60.02 37.58
CA THR A 33 35.59 -59.95 36.30
C THR A 33 34.67 -59.43 35.20
N LEU A 34 35.22 -58.57 34.35
CA LEU A 34 34.57 -58.07 33.14
C LEU A 34 35.05 -58.83 31.90
N SER A 35 34.13 -59.11 30.99
CA SER A 35 34.40 -59.70 29.68
C SER A 35 33.66 -58.93 28.58
N GLY A 36 34.18 -58.97 27.35
CA GLY A 36 33.71 -58.16 26.23
C GLY A 36 34.77 -57.16 25.77
N THR A 37 34.49 -56.45 24.69
CA THR A 37 35.41 -55.45 24.11
C THR A 37 34.85 -54.05 24.38
N PRO A 38 35.61 -53.13 25.00
CA PRO A 38 35.16 -51.78 25.26
C PRO A 38 35.14 -50.98 23.95
N THR A 39 34.05 -51.08 23.18
CA THR A 39 33.83 -50.38 21.91
C THR A 39 32.35 -50.00 21.82
N SER A 40 32.04 -48.79 21.36
CA SER A 40 30.65 -48.32 21.24
C SER A 40 29.80 -49.32 20.43
N GLY A 41 28.60 -49.62 20.92
CA GLY A 41 27.69 -50.63 20.38
C GLY A 41 27.96 -52.07 20.83
N GLN A 42 29.08 -52.35 21.50
CA GLN A 42 29.38 -53.69 22.05
C GLN A 42 28.90 -53.83 23.51
N THR A 43 28.71 -55.08 23.96
CA THR A 43 28.23 -55.38 25.33
C THR A 43 29.35 -55.94 26.20
N LEU A 44 29.52 -55.34 27.38
CA LEU A 44 30.34 -55.88 28.47
C LEU A 44 29.49 -56.77 29.38
N SER A 45 30.09 -57.85 29.91
CA SER A 45 29.43 -58.81 30.81
C SER A 45 30.25 -59.00 32.09
N ALA A 46 29.58 -58.90 33.23
CA ALA A 46 30.14 -59.03 34.56
C ALA A 46 29.90 -60.43 35.14
N SER A 47 30.97 -61.07 35.63
CA SER A 47 30.88 -62.34 36.35
C SER A 47 31.42 -62.17 37.76
N VAL A 48 30.60 -62.52 38.75
CA VAL A 48 30.94 -62.49 40.17
C VAL A 48 31.22 -63.91 40.64
N SER A 49 32.30 -64.11 41.40
CA SER A 49 32.68 -65.41 41.95
C SER A 49 33.14 -65.26 43.39
N ASP A 50 32.65 -66.15 44.25
CA ASP A 50 32.99 -66.21 45.66
C ASP A 50 33.39 -67.65 46.05
N PRO A 51 34.50 -67.89 46.77
CA PRO A 51 34.90 -69.22 47.22
C PRO A 51 33.90 -69.92 48.13
N ASP A 52 33.10 -69.18 48.90
CA ASP A 52 32.07 -69.72 49.79
C ASP A 52 30.75 -70.02 49.04
N GLY A 53 30.61 -69.53 47.80
CA GLY A 53 29.46 -69.73 46.92
C GLY A 53 28.48 -68.56 46.92
N ILE A 54 27.73 -68.39 45.82
CA ILE A 54 26.70 -67.35 45.69
C ILE A 54 25.41 -67.99 45.16
N SER A 55 24.44 -68.22 46.03
CA SER A 55 23.09 -68.69 45.66
C SER A 55 22.06 -67.55 45.57
N GLY A 56 22.37 -66.37 46.12
CA GLY A 56 21.54 -65.17 46.06
C GLY A 56 21.65 -64.38 44.74
N ALA A 57 20.80 -63.38 44.57
CA ALA A 57 20.88 -62.45 43.44
C ALA A 57 22.01 -61.42 43.65
N VAL A 58 22.75 -61.12 42.58
CA VAL A 58 23.76 -60.05 42.56
C VAL A 58 23.11 -58.77 42.01
N GLN A 59 23.32 -57.65 42.71
CA GLN A 59 22.95 -56.32 42.23
C GLN A 59 24.15 -55.66 41.57
N TYR A 60 23.96 -55.12 40.36
CA TYR A 60 25.03 -54.48 39.59
C TYR A 60 24.83 -52.97 39.50
N TYR A 61 25.94 -52.23 39.49
CA TYR A 61 25.99 -50.79 39.20
C TYR A 61 27.18 -50.55 38.29
N TRP A 62 26.94 -50.06 37.07
CA TRP A 62 28.00 -49.77 36.11
C TRP A 62 28.48 -48.33 36.24
N TYR A 63 29.76 -48.11 35.99
CA TYR A 63 30.38 -46.79 36.05
C TYR A 63 31.22 -46.53 34.80
N ALA A 64 31.17 -45.28 34.32
CA ALA A 64 32.05 -44.76 33.28
C ALA A 64 32.94 -43.67 33.90
N ASP A 65 34.26 -43.85 33.89
CA ASP A 65 35.22 -42.96 34.57
C ASP A 65 34.89 -42.66 36.05
N ASN A 66 34.33 -43.66 36.75
CA ASN A 66 33.87 -43.61 38.15
C ASN A 66 32.56 -42.84 38.39
N GLU A 67 31.89 -42.34 37.35
CA GLU A 67 30.53 -41.80 37.45
C GLU A 67 29.52 -42.92 37.17
N VAL A 68 28.42 -42.96 37.92
CA VAL A 68 27.41 -44.01 37.77
C VAL A 68 26.69 -43.87 36.43
N VAL A 69 26.54 -44.98 35.72
CA VAL A 69 25.66 -45.05 34.56
C VAL A 69 24.26 -45.37 35.09
N GLU A 70 23.40 -44.35 35.10
CA GLU A 70 22.02 -44.48 35.57
C GLU A 70 21.29 -45.62 34.83
N ASP A 71 20.44 -46.34 35.55
CA ASP A 71 19.64 -47.48 35.10
C ASP A 71 20.40 -48.73 34.59
N ALA A 72 21.74 -48.73 34.62
CA ALA A 72 22.56 -49.90 34.28
C ALA A 72 22.71 -50.84 35.48
N HIS A 73 21.74 -51.75 35.68
CA HIS A 73 21.70 -52.69 36.82
C HIS A 73 21.78 -54.18 36.45
N SER A 74 21.95 -54.50 35.17
CA SER A 74 22.08 -55.88 34.70
C SER A 74 23.51 -56.39 34.84
N SER A 75 23.68 -57.72 34.79
CA SER A 75 25.00 -58.36 34.67
C SER A 75 25.69 -58.05 33.33
N THR A 76 25.00 -57.39 32.40
CA THR A 76 25.54 -56.96 31.11
C THR A 76 25.24 -55.48 30.86
N PHE A 77 26.15 -54.78 30.18
CA PHE A 77 26.00 -53.37 29.81
C PHE A 77 26.43 -53.13 28.36
N THR A 78 25.51 -52.65 27.53
CA THR A 78 25.82 -52.26 26.13
C THR A 78 26.30 -50.83 26.09
N LEU A 79 27.48 -50.63 25.54
CA LEU A 79 28.13 -49.33 25.45
C LEU A 79 27.47 -48.48 24.38
N THR A 80 27.20 -47.23 24.71
CA THR A 80 26.68 -46.22 23.79
C THR A 80 27.74 -45.15 23.52
N ASN A 81 27.41 -44.17 22.66
CA ASN A 81 28.36 -43.12 22.28
C ASN A 81 28.76 -42.25 23.48
N GLU A 82 27.91 -42.15 24.50
CA GLU A 82 28.17 -41.40 25.73
C GLU A 82 29.34 -41.97 26.54
N GLN A 83 29.71 -43.24 26.35
CA GLN A 83 30.85 -43.85 27.05
C GLN A 83 32.16 -43.83 26.26
N ILE A 84 32.19 -43.32 25.02
CA ILE A 84 33.44 -43.26 24.23
C ILE A 84 34.52 -42.47 24.99
N GLY A 85 35.71 -43.05 25.08
CA GLY A 85 36.84 -42.49 25.83
C GLY A 85 36.88 -42.87 27.32
N SER A 86 35.76 -43.29 27.91
CA SER A 86 35.69 -43.66 29.32
C SER A 86 36.13 -45.10 29.59
N ALA A 87 36.80 -45.32 30.71
CA ALA A 87 37.04 -46.67 31.24
C ALA A 87 35.82 -47.15 32.02
N ILE A 88 35.44 -48.42 31.84
CA ILE A 88 34.22 -48.98 32.45
C ILE A 88 34.58 -49.86 33.64
N THR A 89 33.89 -49.68 34.76
CA THR A 89 33.90 -50.59 35.92
C THR A 89 32.49 -51.00 36.28
N VAL A 90 32.36 -52.11 37.01
CA VAL A 90 31.08 -52.54 37.57
C VAL A 90 31.24 -52.88 39.05
N GLN A 91 30.31 -52.40 39.87
CA GLN A 91 30.15 -52.83 41.25
C GLN A 91 29.11 -53.94 41.31
N GLY A 92 29.43 -55.03 42.00
CA GLY A 92 28.50 -56.13 42.29
C GLY A 92 28.35 -56.29 43.80
N SER A 93 27.11 -56.26 44.30
CA SER A 93 26.80 -56.52 45.71
C SER A 93 25.86 -57.73 45.86
N TYR A 94 26.19 -58.62 46.79
CA TYR A 94 25.49 -59.88 47.01
C TYR A 94 25.67 -60.38 48.46
N THR A 95 24.88 -61.38 48.85
CA THR A 95 25.11 -62.17 50.06
C THR A 95 25.68 -63.53 49.64
N ASP A 96 26.82 -63.93 50.19
CA ASP A 96 27.40 -65.25 49.96
C ASP A 96 26.60 -66.38 50.64
N ASP A 97 26.94 -67.64 50.34
CA ASP A 97 26.29 -68.81 50.95
C ASP A 97 26.70 -69.03 52.43
N GLY A 98 27.71 -68.29 52.91
CA GLY A 98 28.09 -68.14 54.32
C GLY A 98 27.21 -67.15 55.09
N GLY A 99 26.34 -66.40 54.40
CA GLY A 99 25.43 -65.41 54.97
C GLY A 99 26.05 -64.02 55.19
N ILE A 100 27.20 -63.71 54.58
CA ILE A 100 27.87 -62.41 54.68
C ILE A 100 27.56 -61.55 53.45
N ASN A 101 27.30 -60.25 53.67
CA ASN A 101 27.09 -59.29 52.58
C ASN A 101 28.43 -58.77 52.07
N GLU A 102 28.67 -58.93 50.76
CA GLU A 102 29.86 -58.44 50.07
C GLU A 102 29.52 -57.39 49.01
N SER A 103 30.49 -56.54 48.69
CA SER A 103 30.43 -55.57 47.59
C SER A 103 31.82 -55.31 47.05
N HIS A 104 32.01 -55.55 45.75
CA HIS A 104 33.30 -55.41 45.06
C HIS A 104 33.13 -54.60 43.78
N ILE A 105 34.20 -53.97 43.33
CA ILE A 105 34.27 -53.27 42.04
C ILE A 105 35.29 -54.00 41.17
N SER A 106 34.96 -54.23 39.90
CA SER A 106 35.89 -54.84 38.94
C SER A 106 37.11 -53.94 38.67
N ASP A 107 38.18 -54.51 38.12
CA ASP A 107 39.18 -53.72 37.42
C ASP A 107 38.53 -52.96 36.24
N ALA A 108 39.09 -51.80 35.91
CA ALA A 108 38.60 -50.97 34.80
C ALA A 108 38.96 -51.58 33.45
N THR A 109 38.05 -51.48 32.48
CA THR A 109 38.38 -51.78 31.07
C THR A 109 39.38 -50.76 30.51
N ALA A 110 39.94 -51.04 29.34
CA ALA A 110 40.47 -49.95 28.51
C ALA A 110 39.34 -48.94 28.17
N SER A 111 39.71 -47.71 27.81
CA SER A 111 38.76 -46.71 27.33
C SER A 111 37.94 -47.25 26.15
N VAL A 112 36.65 -46.93 26.12
CA VAL A 112 35.75 -47.36 25.04
C VAL A 112 36.17 -46.71 23.72
N SER A 113 36.44 -47.54 22.70
CA SER A 113 36.78 -47.09 21.34
C SER A 113 35.54 -46.75 20.51
N ALA A 114 35.68 -45.79 19.59
CA ALA A 114 34.67 -45.48 18.56
C ALA A 114 34.77 -46.42 17.33
N ILE A 115 33.72 -46.44 16.50
CA ILE A 115 33.67 -47.13 15.20
C ILE A 115 33.61 -46.06 14.08
N SER A 116 34.43 -46.25 13.04
CA SER A 116 34.51 -45.40 11.83
C SER A 116 33.49 -45.85 10.76
N TYR A 117 33.00 -44.89 9.98
CA TYR A 117 32.09 -45.05 8.85
C TYR A 117 32.70 -44.33 7.64
N ASP A 118 32.57 -44.90 6.44
CA ASP A 118 33.11 -44.28 5.23
C ASP A 118 32.28 -43.05 4.81
N ALA A 119 32.94 -41.91 4.59
CA ALA A 119 32.32 -40.72 4.04
C ALA A 119 32.13 -40.79 2.51
N THR A 120 31.22 -39.97 1.97
CA THR A 120 31.00 -39.80 0.53
C THR A 120 30.97 -38.32 0.13
N VAL A 121 31.36 -38.02 -1.11
CA VAL A 121 31.19 -36.68 -1.71
C VAL A 121 30.57 -36.81 -3.09
N THR A 122 29.59 -35.96 -3.41
CA THR A 122 28.87 -35.94 -4.69
C THR A 122 28.93 -34.56 -5.31
N ILE A 123 28.94 -34.50 -6.64
CA ILE A 123 28.86 -33.25 -7.41
C ILE A 123 27.44 -33.13 -7.99
N SER A 124 26.87 -31.94 -7.92
CA SER A 124 25.63 -31.55 -8.59
C SER A 124 25.85 -30.28 -9.42
N GLY A 125 25.02 -30.05 -10.43
CA GLY A 125 25.17 -28.96 -11.40
C GLY A 125 25.46 -29.47 -12.81
N GLU A 126 25.33 -28.59 -13.81
CA GLU A 126 25.63 -28.92 -15.20
C GLU A 126 27.11 -28.69 -15.52
N ALA A 127 27.72 -29.65 -16.23
CA ALA A 127 29.08 -29.53 -16.72
C ALA A 127 29.12 -28.67 -18.00
N THR A 128 28.82 -27.38 -17.86
CA THR A 128 28.85 -26.40 -18.95
C THR A 128 29.62 -25.17 -18.48
N ILE A 129 30.43 -24.55 -19.33
CA ILE A 129 31.13 -23.29 -19.02
C ILE A 129 30.11 -22.24 -18.53
N GLY A 130 30.47 -21.50 -17.48
CA GLY A 130 29.60 -20.52 -16.81
C GLY A 130 28.74 -21.11 -15.70
N SER A 131 28.46 -22.43 -15.72
CA SER A 131 27.70 -23.10 -14.65
C SER A 131 28.53 -23.32 -13.39
N THR A 132 27.86 -23.37 -12.24
CA THR A 132 28.46 -23.69 -10.95
C THR A 132 28.17 -25.14 -10.55
N LEU A 133 29.23 -25.90 -10.30
CA LEU A 133 29.17 -27.23 -9.69
C LEU A 133 29.19 -27.11 -8.16
N THR A 134 28.40 -27.93 -7.47
CA THR A 134 28.32 -27.97 -6.00
C THR A 134 28.67 -29.33 -5.46
N ALA A 135 29.64 -29.39 -4.55
CA ALA A 135 30.07 -30.58 -3.82
C ALA A 135 29.28 -30.72 -2.51
N THR A 136 28.73 -31.91 -2.27
CA THR A 136 28.02 -32.25 -1.01
C THR A 136 28.62 -33.49 -0.38
N VAL A 137 29.03 -33.36 0.90
CA VAL A 137 29.59 -34.44 1.72
C VAL A 137 28.51 -35.08 2.58
N ALA A 138 28.55 -36.39 2.74
CA ALA A 138 27.70 -37.13 3.67
C ALA A 138 28.49 -38.19 4.43
N ASP A 139 28.27 -38.27 5.75
CA ASP A 139 28.81 -39.28 6.66
C ASP A 139 27.74 -39.68 7.69
N GLN A 140 27.71 -40.96 8.10
CA GLN A 140 26.75 -41.50 9.08
C GLN A 140 27.11 -41.17 10.53
N ASN A 141 28.36 -40.79 10.80
CA ASN A 141 28.83 -40.51 12.16
C ASN A 141 28.83 -39.02 12.54
N GLY A 142 28.41 -38.14 11.62
CA GLY A 142 28.25 -36.69 11.83
C GLY A 142 29.41 -35.86 11.25
N ILE A 143 29.07 -34.70 10.68
CA ILE A 143 30.00 -33.70 10.11
C ILE A 143 29.67 -32.28 10.57
N GLU A 144 28.79 -32.12 11.54
CA GLU A 144 28.20 -30.85 11.94
C GLU A 144 29.23 -29.84 12.45
N ASN A 145 30.37 -30.33 12.97
CA ASN A 145 31.48 -29.50 13.44
C ASN A 145 32.74 -29.59 12.56
N ALA A 146 32.65 -30.29 11.42
CA ALA A 146 33.79 -30.54 10.55
C ALA A 146 34.14 -29.29 9.71
N THR A 147 35.43 -28.96 9.62
CA THR A 147 35.94 -28.02 8.61
C THR A 147 36.34 -28.83 7.38
N ILE A 148 35.59 -28.68 6.29
CA ILE A 148 35.82 -29.42 5.04
C ILE A 148 36.67 -28.58 4.09
N ILE A 149 37.78 -29.15 3.65
CA ILE A 149 38.65 -28.57 2.62
C ILE A 149 38.38 -29.33 1.31
N TYR A 150 37.98 -28.60 0.27
CA TYR A 150 37.76 -29.17 -1.05
C TYR A 150 39.03 -29.03 -1.91
N THR A 151 39.25 -29.98 -2.80
CA THR A 151 40.25 -29.88 -3.86
C THR A 151 39.60 -30.35 -5.15
N TRP A 152 39.42 -29.43 -6.08
CA TRP A 152 38.82 -29.70 -7.38
C TRP A 152 39.88 -30.10 -8.39
N PHE A 153 39.52 -31.02 -9.29
CA PHE A 153 40.40 -31.50 -10.35
C PHE A 153 39.69 -31.42 -11.70
N ALA A 154 40.46 -31.12 -12.74
CA ALA A 154 40.04 -31.23 -14.14
C ALA A 154 40.99 -32.20 -14.86
N ASP A 155 40.48 -33.32 -15.37
CA ASP A 155 41.28 -34.43 -15.93
C ASP A 155 42.45 -34.87 -15.01
N ASP A 156 42.14 -35.06 -13.73
CA ASP A 156 43.09 -35.43 -12.67
C ASP A 156 44.17 -34.36 -12.34
N GLU A 157 44.15 -33.18 -12.96
CA GLU A 157 45.00 -32.04 -12.59
C GLU A 157 44.27 -31.11 -11.61
N VAL A 158 44.97 -30.69 -10.55
CA VAL A 158 44.40 -29.78 -9.52
C VAL A 158 44.05 -28.43 -10.16
N ILE A 159 42.85 -27.95 -9.88
CA ILE A 159 42.46 -26.58 -10.13
C ILE A 159 42.95 -25.76 -8.94
N GLU A 160 44.03 -25.00 -9.14
CA GLU A 160 44.68 -24.22 -8.09
C GLU A 160 43.71 -23.20 -7.48
N ASP A 161 43.91 -22.90 -6.20
CA ASP A 161 43.14 -21.94 -5.39
C ASP A 161 41.64 -22.24 -5.16
N GLU A 162 41.11 -23.36 -5.66
CA GLU A 162 39.70 -23.77 -5.49
C GLU A 162 39.49 -24.69 -4.28
N VAL A 163 39.13 -24.09 -3.14
CA VAL A 163 38.97 -24.80 -1.85
C VAL A 163 37.55 -24.79 -1.27
N LEU A 164 36.59 -24.20 -1.97
CA LEU A 164 35.19 -24.08 -1.54
C LEU A 164 34.35 -25.28 -2.01
N SER A 165 33.16 -25.43 -1.44
CA SER A 165 32.19 -26.46 -1.83
C SER A 165 31.55 -26.23 -3.20
N THR A 166 31.92 -25.14 -3.89
CA THR A 166 31.38 -24.77 -5.20
C THR A 166 32.52 -24.42 -6.15
N LEU A 167 32.38 -24.78 -7.42
CA LEU A 167 33.32 -24.46 -8.50
C LEU A 167 32.55 -23.90 -9.70
N THR A 168 32.88 -22.69 -10.15
CA THR A 168 32.36 -22.14 -11.41
C THR A 168 33.26 -22.57 -12.56
N LEU A 169 32.67 -23.14 -13.61
CA LEU A 169 33.40 -23.68 -14.75
C LEU A 169 33.81 -22.56 -15.72
N GLY A 170 35.11 -22.47 -16.04
CA GLY A 170 35.63 -21.54 -17.03
C GLY A 170 36.17 -22.24 -18.28
N ASP A 171 36.70 -21.44 -19.22
CA ASP A 171 37.24 -21.95 -20.48
C ASP A 171 38.39 -22.95 -20.31
N ALA A 172 39.17 -22.83 -19.24
CA ALA A 172 40.27 -23.76 -18.94
C ALA A 172 39.81 -25.20 -18.66
N GLN A 173 38.51 -25.37 -18.36
CA GLN A 173 37.87 -26.66 -18.08
C GLN A 173 37.16 -27.24 -19.30
N PHE A 174 37.03 -26.52 -20.43
CA PHE A 174 36.34 -27.03 -21.61
C PHE A 174 36.88 -28.39 -22.07
N GLY A 175 35.97 -29.34 -22.26
CA GLY A 175 36.26 -30.72 -22.67
C GLY A 175 36.85 -31.62 -21.59
N LYS A 176 37.15 -31.10 -20.39
CA LYS A 176 37.69 -31.88 -19.26
C LYS A 176 36.56 -32.45 -18.40
N VAL A 177 36.81 -33.53 -17.68
CA VAL A 177 35.90 -34.01 -16.63
C VAL A 177 36.30 -33.45 -15.27
N ILE A 178 35.32 -33.18 -14.41
CA ILE A 178 35.56 -32.60 -13.08
C ILE A 178 35.38 -33.66 -11.99
N THR A 179 36.30 -33.69 -11.02
CA THR A 179 36.16 -34.44 -9.76
C THR A 179 36.48 -33.53 -8.58
N VAL A 180 36.01 -33.89 -7.39
CA VAL A 180 36.32 -33.18 -6.14
C VAL A 180 36.72 -34.17 -5.05
N GLN A 181 37.79 -33.83 -4.33
CA GLN A 181 38.18 -34.48 -3.08
C GLN A 181 37.75 -33.59 -1.91
N ALA A 182 37.10 -34.17 -0.90
CA ALA A 182 36.76 -33.46 0.34
C ALA A 182 37.58 -34.04 1.48
N THR A 183 38.39 -33.23 2.17
CA THR A 183 39.20 -33.67 3.32
C THR A 183 38.71 -33.01 4.60
N PHE A 184 38.40 -33.81 5.62
CA PHE A 184 37.87 -33.33 6.90
C PHE A 184 38.12 -34.33 8.04
N GLU A 185 37.84 -33.91 9.28
CA GLU A 185 37.74 -34.78 10.44
C GLU A 185 36.27 -34.83 10.87
N ASP A 186 35.72 -36.04 11.02
CA ASP A 186 34.31 -36.24 11.41
C ASP A 186 34.07 -35.90 12.90
N ASP A 187 32.82 -35.93 13.34
CA ASP A 187 32.45 -35.63 14.73
C ASP A 187 33.01 -36.64 15.75
N ARG A 188 33.60 -37.76 15.29
CA ARG A 188 34.23 -38.80 16.13
C ARG A 188 35.77 -38.79 16.08
N GLY A 189 36.37 -37.86 15.35
CA GLY A 189 37.82 -37.69 15.24
C GLY A 189 38.50 -38.58 14.19
N PHE A 190 37.77 -39.14 13.22
CA PHE A 190 38.35 -39.87 12.10
C PHE A 190 38.61 -38.92 10.92
N SER A 191 39.80 -39.02 10.34
CA SER A 191 40.16 -38.25 9.14
C SER A 191 39.62 -38.92 7.88
N GLU A 192 38.81 -38.19 7.12
CA GLU A 192 38.14 -38.65 5.92
C GLU A 192 38.66 -37.90 4.68
N SER A 193 38.67 -38.58 3.53
CA SER A 193 39.10 -37.99 2.25
C SER A 193 38.40 -38.60 1.02
N PRO A 194 37.06 -38.61 0.94
CA PRO A 194 36.33 -39.15 -0.20
C PRO A 194 36.58 -38.34 -1.49
N ILE A 195 36.51 -39.03 -2.63
CA ILE A 195 36.59 -38.45 -3.99
C ILE A 195 35.28 -38.73 -4.72
N SER A 196 34.74 -37.75 -5.44
CA SER A 196 33.50 -37.88 -6.18
C SER A 196 33.66 -38.76 -7.43
N ALA A 197 32.53 -39.19 -8.01
CA ALA A 197 32.53 -39.61 -9.40
C ALA A 197 32.86 -38.41 -10.32
N ALA A 198 33.41 -38.70 -11.51
CA ALA A 198 33.65 -37.69 -12.53
C ALA A 198 32.34 -37.20 -13.14
N THR A 199 32.27 -35.90 -13.46
CA THR A 199 31.19 -35.34 -14.27
C THR A 199 31.28 -35.83 -15.73
N ASP A 200 30.26 -35.53 -16.52
CA ASP A 200 30.43 -35.50 -17.98
C ASP A 200 31.48 -34.44 -18.38
N PRO A 201 32.14 -34.56 -19.55
CA PRO A 201 33.06 -33.56 -20.04
C PRO A 201 32.40 -32.19 -20.14
N VAL A 202 33.09 -31.14 -19.70
CA VAL A 202 32.53 -29.77 -19.69
C VAL A 202 32.26 -29.31 -21.12
N ALA A 203 30.99 -29.01 -21.40
CA ALA A 203 30.53 -28.50 -22.67
C ALA A 203 30.55 -26.95 -22.70
N ARG A 204 30.31 -26.40 -23.89
CA ARG A 204 29.90 -25.01 -24.08
C ARG A 204 28.68 -24.96 -24.99
N THR A 205 27.86 -23.94 -24.81
CA THR A 205 26.73 -23.64 -25.68
C THR A 205 27.19 -22.75 -26.83
N ASN A 206 26.39 -22.74 -27.90
CA ASN A 206 26.59 -21.89 -29.08
C ASN A 206 25.56 -20.76 -29.07
N THR A 207 25.98 -19.58 -29.50
CA THR A 207 25.16 -18.38 -29.68
C THR A 207 25.17 -18.02 -31.16
N GLU A 208 24.02 -18.17 -31.84
CA GLU A 208 23.91 -17.86 -33.26
C GLU A 208 24.12 -16.35 -33.49
N GLY A 209 24.99 -16.00 -34.44
CA GLY A 209 25.28 -14.61 -34.78
C GLY A 209 24.17 -13.93 -35.61
N THR A 210 24.39 -12.66 -35.93
CA THR A 210 23.49 -11.86 -36.78
C THR A 210 24.27 -11.16 -37.88
N ILE A 211 23.60 -10.86 -39.00
CA ILE A 211 24.19 -10.15 -40.15
C ILE A 211 23.35 -8.94 -40.50
N ILE A 212 24.01 -7.78 -40.52
CA ILE A 212 23.41 -6.49 -40.80
C ILE A 212 23.86 -6.04 -42.19
N ILE A 213 22.90 -5.59 -43.01
CA ILE A 213 23.21 -4.87 -44.26
C ILE A 213 23.37 -3.39 -43.92
N GLU A 214 24.51 -2.82 -44.27
CA GLU A 214 24.80 -1.40 -44.17
C GLU A 214 24.68 -0.75 -45.56
N GLY A 215 24.15 0.47 -45.61
CA GLY A 215 23.92 1.22 -46.84
C GLY A 215 22.49 1.15 -47.34
N THR A 216 22.12 2.13 -48.15
CA THR A 216 20.77 2.23 -48.73
C THR A 216 20.66 1.43 -50.02
N PRO A 217 19.57 0.69 -50.27
CA PRO A 217 19.37 -0.08 -51.48
C PRO A 217 19.01 0.82 -52.68
N THR A 218 19.73 1.93 -52.88
CA THR A 218 19.55 2.88 -53.99
C THR A 218 20.44 2.49 -55.17
N VAL A 219 19.91 2.59 -56.39
CA VAL A 219 20.67 2.23 -57.61
C VAL A 219 22.04 2.94 -57.66
N GLY A 220 23.10 2.13 -57.80
CA GLY A 220 24.48 2.58 -57.84
C GLY A 220 25.16 2.70 -56.48
N ASN A 221 24.42 2.60 -55.37
CA ASN A 221 24.99 2.54 -54.04
C ASN A 221 25.63 1.17 -53.78
N THR A 222 26.61 1.10 -52.89
CA THR A 222 27.25 -0.16 -52.47
C THR A 222 26.85 -0.48 -51.04
N LEU A 223 26.15 -1.59 -50.88
CA LEU A 223 25.81 -2.18 -49.59
C LEU A 223 27.01 -2.94 -49.04
N THR A 224 27.23 -2.88 -47.73
CA THR A 224 28.22 -3.69 -47.00
C THR A 224 27.52 -4.55 -45.96
N THR A 225 28.23 -5.53 -45.41
CA THR A 225 27.68 -6.41 -44.38
C THR A 225 28.60 -6.48 -43.18
N THR A 226 28.01 -6.45 -42.00
CA THR A 226 28.70 -6.66 -40.72
C THR A 226 28.08 -7.87 -40.03
N ILE A 227 28.92 -8.78 -39.53
CA ILE A 227 28.50 -9.94 -38.72
C ILE A 227 28.79 -9.59 -37.27
N GLU A 228 27.77 -9.73 -36.41
CA GLU A 228 27.90 -9.59 -34.97
C GLU A 228 27.58 -10.94 -34.31
N ASP A 229 28.54 -11.44 -33.52
CA ASP A 229 28.48 -12.75 -32.88
C ASP A 229 29.21 -12.67 -31.53
N GLU A 230 28.54 -13.10 -30.46
CA GLU A 230 29.09 -13.12 -29.09
C GLU A 230 30.18 -14.18 -28.93
N ASP A 231 30.08 -15.28 -29.67
CA ASP A 231 31.08 -16.35 -29.72
C ASP A 231 32.22 -16.01 -30.70
N GLY A 232 32.15 -14.84 -31.34
CA GLY A 232 33.15 -14.25 -32.22
C GLY A 232 33.11 -14.78 -33.66
N ALA A 233 33.25 -13.88 -34.64
CA ALA A 233 33.19 -14.23 -36.07
C ALA A 233 34.53 -13.96 -36.79
N SER A 234 35.67 -14.31 -36.19
CA SER A 234 36.99 -14.00 -36.78
C SER A 234 37.38 -14.89 -37.97
N GLY A 235 36.63 -15.98 -38.19
CA GLY A 235 36.77 -16.90 -39.31
C GLY A 235 36.46 -16.28 -40.68
N SER A 236 36.69 -17.04 -41.75
CA SER A 236 36.32 -16.62 -43.10
C SER A 236 34.84 -16.87 -43.37
N ALA A 237 34.06 -15.82 -43.59
CA ALA A 237 32.66 -15.91 -43.99
C ALA A 237 32.49 -15.98 -45.52
N THR A 238 31.49 -16.74 -45.98
CA THR A 238 31.01 -16.72 -47.38
C THR A 238 29.63 -16.08 -47.46
N TYR A 239 29.37 -15.31 -48.51
CA TYR A 239 28.16 -14.52 -48.66
C TYR A 239 27.36 -14.93 -49.90
N GLN A 240 26.04 -14.74 -49.86
CA GLN A 240 25.17 -14.81 -51.03
C GLN A 240 24.03 -13.78 -50.89
N TRP A 241 23.89 -12.90 -51.88
CA TRP A 241 22.81 -11.91 -51.92
C TRP A 241 21.57 -12.42 -52.66
N PHE A 242 20.40 -11.95 -52.24
CA PHE A 242 19.10 -12.28 -52.80
C PHE A 242 18.31 -11.00 -53.11
N ALA A 243 17.41 -11.07 -54.08
CA ALA A 243 16.38 -10.08 -54.35
C ALA A 243 15.01 -10.77 -54.38
N ASP A 244 14.06 -10.33 -53.56
CA ASP A 244 12.76 -11.00 -53.35
C ASP A 244 12.91 -12.53 -53.18
N ASP A 245 13.81 -12.94 -52.28
CA ASP A 245 14.18 -14.33 -52.00
C ASP A 245 14.80 -15.10 -53.18
N GLN A 246 15.11 -14.44 -54.30
CA GLN A 246 15.79 -15.04 -55.46
C GLN A 246 17.29 -14.74 -55.45
N VAL A 247 18.11 -15.78 -55.65
CA VAL A 247 19.57 -15.67 -55.71
C VAL A 247 20.00 -14.70 -56.80
N ILE A 248 20.77 -13.67 -56.42
CA ILE A 248 21.46 -12.78 -57.36
C ILE A 248 22.74 -13.48 -57.80
N THR A 249 22.76 -13.94 -59.06
CA THR A 249 23.86 -14.76 -59.58
C THR A 249 25.20 -14.01 -59.53
N GLY A 250 26.18 -14.57 -58.81
CA GLY A 250 27.54 -14.04 -58.70
C GLY A 250 27.75 -12.98 -57.61
N ALA A 251 26.71 -12.60 -56.88
CA ALA A 251 26.79 -11.69 -55.75
C ALA A 251 27.21 -12.46 -54.47
N THR A 252 28.51 -12.74 -54.33
CA THR A 252 29.05 -13.58 -53.25
C THR A 252 30.10 -12.89 -52.38
N GLN A 253 30.13 -11.56 -52.40
CA GLN A 253 31.04 -10.75 -51.59
C GLN A 253 30.28 -10.15 -50.40
N SER A 254 31.00 -9.74 -49.36
CA SER A 254 30.46 -8.95 -48.22
C SER A 254 30.03 -7.53 -48.63
N SER A 255 30.14 -7.19 -49.91
CA SER A 255 29.64 -5.94 -50.47
C SER A 255 28.90 -6.18 -51.78
N PHE A 256 27.89 -5.37 -52.03
CA PHE A 256 27.03 -5.48 -53.20
C PHE A 256 26.63 -4.11 -53.74
N THR A 257 26.98 -3.83 -55.00
CA THR A 257 26.53 -2.61 -55.68
C THR A 257 25.16 -2.82 -56.32
N VAL A 258 24.20 -1.98 -55.95
CA VAL A 258 22.80 -2.10 -56.35
C VAL A 258 22.62 -1.74 -57.83
N ASP A 259 22.00 -2.64 -58.60
CA ASP A 259 21.74 -2.45 -60.04
C ASP A 259 20.32 -1.92 -60.31
N ALA A 260 20.16 -1.15 -61.39
CA ALA A 260 18.87 -0.58 -61.80
C ALA A 260 17.78 -1.62 -62.10
N SER A 261 18.15 -2.87 -62.41
CA SER A 261 17.21 -3.97 -62.61
C SER A 261 16.53 -4.44 -61.33
N LEU A 262 17.04 -4.05 -60.16
CA LEU A 262 16.52 -4.46 -58.86
C LEU A 262 15.45 -3.51 -58.30
N ILE A 263 15.16 -2.39 -58.99
CA ILE A 263 14.16 -1.41 -58.55
C ILE A 263 12.83 -2.09 -58.17
N GLY A 264 12.37 -1.79 -56.97
CA GLY A 264 11.13 -2.33 -56.39
C GLY A 264 11.26 -3.67 -55.68
N GLN A 265 12.43 -4.31 -55.71
CA GLN A 265 12.72 -5.56 -55.00
C GLN A 265 13.40 -5.25 -53.67
N VAL A 266 13.23 -6.11 -52.67
CA VAL A 266 13.98 -6.05 -51.40
C VAL A 266 15.23 -6.92 -51.48
N LEU A 267 16.28 -6.55 -50.77
CA LEU A 267 17.54 -7.30 -50.77
C LEU A 267 17.76 -7.98 -49.42
N THR A 268 18.27 -9.21 -49.43
CA THR A 268 18.76 -9.91 -48.24
C THR A 268 20.13 -10.50 -48.53
N VAL A 269 20.90 -10.80 -47.49
CA VAL A 269 22.19 -11.48 -47.59
C VAL A 269 22.25 -12.63 -46.60
N GLN A 270 22.71 -13.78 -47.10
CA GLN A 270 23.08 -14.92 -46.27
C GLN A 270 24.58 -14.93 -46.06
N ALA A 271 25.02 -15.17 -44.84
CA ALA A 271 26.42 -15.48 -44.52
C ALA A 271 26.54 -16.88 -43.90
N THR A 272 27.61 -17.58 -44.25
CA THR A 272 27.99 -18.85 -43.63
C THR A 272 29.42 -18.73 -43.12
N TYR A 273 29.66 -19.06 -41.85
CA TYR A 273 30.99 -19.00 -41.24
C TYR A 273 31.16 -20.05 -40.13
N THR A 274 32.35 -20.11 -39.56
CA THR A 274 32.61 -20.84 -38.32
C THR A 274 33.06 -19.81 -37.31
N ASP A 275 32.39 -19.78 -36.16
CA ASP A 275 32.68 -18.86 -35.07
C ASP A 275 34.05 -19.17 -34.40
N ASP A 276 34.43 -18.38 -33.39
CA ASP A 276 35.71 -18.58 -32.71
C ASP A 276 35.67 -19.79 -31.75
N TYR A 277 34.49 -20.36 -31.50
CA TYR A 277 34.25 -21.54 -30.67
C TYR A 277 34.13 -22.86 -31.46
N GLY A 278 34.15 -22.81 -32.79
CA GLY A 278 34.16 -23.95 -33.70
C GLY A 278 32.77 -24.42 -34.16
N PHE A 279 31.71 -23.69 -33.86
CA PHE A 279 30.36 -23.94 -34.35
C PHE A 279 30.18 -23.36 -35.76
N SER A 280 29.38 -24.04 -36.58
CA SER A 280 29.11 -23.61 -37.96
C SER A 280 27.79 -22.84 -37.99
N GLU A 281 27.85 -21.63 -38.53
CA GLU A 281 26.74 -20.68 -38.58
C GLU A 281 26.24 -20.45 -40.00
N GLU A 282 24.93 -20.31 -40.16
CA GLU A 282 24.27 -19.90 -41.40
C GLU A 282 23.16 -18.89 -41.09
N ILE A 283 23.47 -17.61 -41.28
CA ILE A 283 22.64 -16.49 -40.85
C ILE A 283 22.13 -15.70 -42.06
N MET A 284 20.93 -15.13 -41.94
CA MET A 284 20.27 -14.33 -42.97
C MET A 284 19.94 -12.95 -42.41
N SER A 285 20.16 -11.89 -43.20
CA SER A 285 19.77 -10.54 -42.81
C SER A 285 18.25 -10.35 -42.88
N GLU A 286 17.75 -9.36 -42.14
CA GLU A 286 16.45 -8.77 -42.46
C GLU A 286 16.45 -8.18 -43.89
N PRO A 287 15.28 -8.14 -44.56
CA PRO A 287 15.16 -7.55 -45.89
C PRO A 287 15.34 -6.03 -45.82
N THR A 288 16.11 -5.48 -46.76
CA THR A 288 16.15 -4.04 -46.96
C THR A 288 14.77 -3.52 -47.39
N ILE A 289 14.59 -2.20 -47.35
CA ILE A 289 13.51 -1.56 -48.11
C ILE A 289 13.63 -1.87 -49.61
N ALA A 290 12.56 -1.63 -50.36
CA ALA A 290 12.55 -1.85 -51.80
C ALA A 290 13.54 -0.91 -52.50
N VAL A 291 14.31 -1.43 -53.45
CA VAL A 291 15.31 -0.67 -54.19
C VAL A 291 14.67 0.52 -54.91
N THR A 292 15.25 1.71 -54.75
CA THR A 292 14.78 2.94 -55.38
C THR A 292 15.78 3.50 -56.38
N ALA A 293 15.30 4.30 -57.34
CA ALA A 293 16.14 4.94 -58.34
C ALA A 293 16.91 6.17 -57.80
N VAL A 294 16.43 6.75 -56.69
CA VAL A 294 16.96 7.95 -56.03
C VAL A 294 16.70 7.76 -54.54
N ALA A 295 17.64 8.19 -53.70
CA ALA A 295 17.51 8.18 -52.24
C ALA A 295 16.16 8.74 -51.77
N VAL A 296 15.49 8.01 -50.87
CA VAL A 296 14.20 8.38 -50.26
C VAL A 296 14.35 8.23 -48.76
N ASN A 297 13.93 9.27 -48.03
CA ASN A 297 13.95 9.22 -46.57
C ASN A 297 12.88 8.28 -46.03
N GLU A 298 13.26 7.42 -45.09
CA GLU A 298 12.37 6.61 -44.27
C GLU A 298 12.73 6.86 -42.81
N ALA A 299 11.73 7.15 -41.99
CA ALA A 299 11.99 7.51 -40.60
C ALA A 299 12.58 6.30 -39.85
N GLY A 300 13.68 6.52 -39.14
CA GLY A 300 14.22 5.54 -38.22
C GLY A 300 13.33 5.32 -36.99
N SER A 301 13.80 4.44 -36.11
CA SER A 301 13.17 4.18 -34.82
C SER A 301 14.21 4.06 -33.72
N ILE A 302 13.79 4.30 -32.49
CA ILE A 302 14.62 4.18 -31.30
C ILE A 302 13.84 3.44 -30.22
N ILE A 303 14.53 2.57 -29.49
CA ILE A 303 14.00 1.86 -28.33
C ILE A 303 14.90 2.08 -27.12
N ILE A 304 14.34 1.95 -25.92
CA ILE A 304 15.09 1.97 -24.66
C ILE A 304 15.14 0.54 -24.13
N ASN A 305 16.33 -0.05 -24.12
CA ASN A 305 16.59 -1.35 -23.52
C ASN A 305 16.88 -1.21 -22.02
N GLY A 306 16.24 -2.08 -21.22
CA GLY A 306 16.38 -2.19 -19.78
C GLY A 306 15.39 -3.20 -19.21
N SER A 307 15.65 -3.71 -18.01
CA SER A 307 14.75 -4.67 -17.35
C SER A 307 13.79 -3.96 -16.40
N ALA A 308 12.49 -4.11 -16.61
CA ALA A 308 11.47 -3.67 -15.66
C ALA A 308 11.40 -4.63 -14.44
N PRO A 309 11.20 -4.13 -13.21
CA PRO A 309 11.11 -2.72 -12.83
C PRO A 309 12.47 -2.00 -12.95
N TYR A 310 12.47 -0.81 -13.57
CA TYR A 310 13.69 -0.06 -13.85
C TYR A 310 14.27 0.56 -12.59
N LEU A 311 15.55 0.30 -12.31
CA LEU A 311 16.23 0.76 -11.09
C LEU A 311 17.16 1.94 -11.37
N ALA A 312 17.26 2.88 -10.43
CA ALA A 312 18.17 4.03 -10.48
C ALA A 312 19.66 3.62 -10.60
N SER A 313 19.99 2.40 -10.16
CA SER A 313 21.33 1.82 -10.23
C SER A 313 21.60 1.02 -11.52
N ALA A 314 20.57 0.74 -12.33
CA ALA A 314 20.69 -0.07 -13.54
C ALA A 314 20.83 0.82 -14.79
N PRO A 315 21.76 0.52 -15.72
CA PRO A 315 21.88 1.28 -16.96
C PRO A 315 20.72 0.98 -17.92
N LEU A 316 20.22 2.04 -18.56
CA LEU A 316 19.34 2.01 -19.72
C LEU A 316 20.18 2.26 -20.98
N THR A 317 19.89 1.54 -22.07
CA THR A 317 20.60 1.72 -23.35
C THR A 317 19.61 2.03 -24.46
N ALA A 318 19.83 3.14 -25.15
CA ALA A 318 19.11 3.49 -26.36
C ALA A 318 19.69 2.73 -27.55
N GLU A 319 18.81 2.11 -28.33
CA GLU A 319 19.16 1.41 -29.56
C GLU A 319 18.37 2.03 -30.71
N ILE A 320 19.09 2.41 -31.75
CA ILE A 320 18.55 3.07 -32.93
C ILE A 320 18.63 2.13 -34.13
N THR A 321 17.54 2.06 -34.88
CA THR A 321 17.48 1.33 -36.14
C THR A 321 16.97 2.24 -37.24
N ASP A 322 17.61 2.16 -38.40
CA ASP A 322 17.20 2.89 -39.60
C ASP A 322 17.49 2.00 -40.82
N ASN A 323 16.48 1.84 -41.66
CA ASN A 323 16.57 1.03 -42.88
C ASN A 323 17.52 1.61 -43.94
N ASN A 324 17.83 2.91 -43.83
CA ASN A 324 18.82 3.60 -44.65
C ASN A 324 20.19 3.73 -43.95
N GLY A 325 20.34 3.12 -42.78
CA GLY A 325 21.55 3.17 -41.96
C GLY A 325 21.75 4.50 -41.26
N VAL A 326 22.45 4.45 -40.12
CA VAL A 326 22.73 5.62 -39.27
C VAL A 326 24.19 6.06 -39.49
N ASP A 327 24.44 7.35 -39.79
CA ASP A 327 25.81 7.89 -39.69
C ASP A 327 26.13 8.18 -38.22
N THR A 328 26.87 7.26 -37.61
CA THR A 328 27.29 7.33 -36.20
C THR A 328 28.12 8.56 -35.86
N ASN A 329 28.73 9.26 -36.83
CA ASN A 329 29.46 10.50 -36.58
C ASN A 329 28.55 11.72 -36.39
N SER A 330 27.31 11.63 -36.88
CA SER A 330 26.30 12.68 -36.77
C SER A 330 25.33 12.47 -35.60
N LEU A 331 25.40 11.29 -34.97
CA LEU A 331 24.47 10.83 -33.95
C LEU A 331 24.69 11.55 -32.62
N VAL A 332 23.61 12.15 -32.11
CA VAL A 332 23.57 12.85 -30.82
C VAL A 332 22.34 12.38 -30.05
N TYR A 333 22.57 11.83 -28.86
CA TYR A 333 21.48 11.49 -27.94
C TYR A 333 21.19 12.63 -26.98
N THR A 334 19.91 12.85 -26.68
CA THR A 334 19.45 13.68 -25.57
C THR A 334 18.52 12.85 -24.70
N TRP A 335 18.87 12.67 -23.44
CA TRP A 335 18.00 12.00 -22.46
C TRP A 335 17.15 13.02 -21.72
N TYR A 336 15.96 12.61 -21.29
CA TYR A 336 15.02 13.45 -20.56
C TYR A 336 14.45 12.69 -19.36
N ALA A 337 14.17 13.42 -18.28
CA ALA A 337 13.40 12.96 -17.13
C ALA A 337 12.14 13.83 -17.05
N ASP A 338 10.95 13.21 -17.13
CA ASP A 338 9.66 13.89 -17.16
C ASP A 338 9.57 15.02 -18.22
N GLY A 339 10.22 14.82 -19.36
CA GLY A 339 10.29 15.77 -20.48
C GLY A 339 11.36 16.85 -20.35
N GLU A 340 12.04 16.97 -19.21
CA GLU A 340 13.15 17.90 -19.00
C GLU A 340 14.50 17.27 -19.36
N ALA A 341 15.33 17.99 -20.12
CA ALA A 341 16.58 17.44 -20.65
C ALA A 341 17.64 17.21 -19.55
N ILE A 342 18.20 16.00 -19.53
CA ILE A 342 19.29 15.60 -18.63
C ILE A 342 20.61 16.14 -19.19
N ASN A 343 21.15 17.17 -18.55
CA ASN A 343 22.37 17.83 -18.99
C ASN A 343 23.61 16.92 -18.86
N GLY A 344 24.44 16.89 -19.92
CA GLY A 344 25.75 16.23 -19.89
C GLY A 344 25.76 14.76 -20.27
N VAL A 345 24.60 14.17 -20.60
CA VAL A 345 24.48 12.79 -21.10
C VAL A 345 24.17 12.82 -22.59
N THR A 346 25.18 12.54 -23.43
CA THR A 346 25.05 12.55 -24.90
C THR A 346 25.33 11.20 -25.56
N GLY A 347 25.60 10.17 -24.75
CA GLY A 347 25.82 8.80 -25.21
C GLY A 347 24.51 8.01 -25.30
N ASN A 348 24.60 6.80 -25.86
CA ASN A 348 23.48 5.87 -25.97
C ASN A 348 23.14 5.15 -24.65
N THR A 349 23.83 5.44 -23.54
CA THR A 349 23.56 4.82 -22.23
C THR A 349 23.33 5.88 -21.17
N LEU A 350 22.35 5.64 -20.29
CA LEU A 350 22.04 6.45 -19.11
C LEU A 350 21.91 5.54 -17.88
N THR A 351 22.58 5.88 -16.78
CA THR A 351 22.26 5.33 -15.45
C THR A 351 21.47 6.39 -14.67
N PRO A 352 20.17 6.21 -14.40
CA PRO A 352 19.30 7.25 -13.86
C PRO A 352 19.39 7.38 -12.33
N SER A 353 20.60 7.57 -11.80
CA SER A 353 20.86 7.55 -10.34
C SER A 353 20.13 8.63 -9.54
N ASP A 354 19.89 9.80 -10.13
CA ASP A 354 19.25 10.94 -9.48
C ASP A 354 17.81 11.19 -9.97
N TYR A 355 17.23 10.23 -10.70
CA TYR A 355 15.95 10.40 -11.40
C TYR A 355 14.91 9.35 -10.99
N ALA A 356 14.98 8.87 -9.74
CA ALA A 356 13.92 8.05 -9.18
C ALA A 356 12.59 8.82 -9.21
N GLY A 357 11.50 8.13 -9.55
CA GLY A 357 10.17 8.71 -9.72
C GLY A 357 9.89 9.30 -11.11
N ALA A 358 10.93 9.57 -11.91
CA ALA A 358 10.75 10.13 -13.25
C ALA A 358 10.46 9.06 -14.31
N ILE A 359 9.70 9.43 -15.34
CA ILE A 359 9.64 8.70 -16.60
C ILE A 359 10.82 9.15 -17.47
N ILE A 360 11.67 8.19 -17.84
CA ILE A 360 12.82 8.45 -18.71
C ILE A 360 12.42 8.36 -20.17
N SER A 361 12.83 9.35 -20.96
CA SER A 361 12.75 9.32 -22.42
C SER A 361 14.09 9.69 -23.06
N VAL A 362 14.25 9.34 -24.33
CA VAL A 362 15.44 9.63 -25.13
C VAL A 362 15.03 10.12 -26.50
N SER A 363 15.76 11.10 -27.02
CA SER A 363 15.76 11.44 -28.44
C SER A 363 17.15 11.20 -29.04
N ALA A 364 17.18 10.87 -30.33
CA ALA A 364 18.38 10.80 -31.12
C ALA A 364 18.22 11.65 -32.37
N ASP A 365 19.12 12.62 -32.54
CA ASP A 365 19.27 13.39 -33.77
C ASP A 365 20.46 12.84 -34.55
N TYR A 366 20.26 12.55 -35.85
CA TYR A 366 21.31 12.01 -36.70
C TYR A 366 21.05 12.34 -38.17
N THR A 367 22.02 12.01 -39.02
CA THR A 367 21.89 11.98 -40.47
C THR A 367 21.98 10.53 -40.92
N ASP A 368 21.08 10.08 -41.78
CA ASP A 368 21.16 8.75 -42.38
C ASP A 368 22.30 8.66 -43.42
N GLN A 369 22.57 7.47 -43.94
CA GLN A 369 23.66 7.30 -44.93
C GLN A 369 23.30 7.88 -46.32
N ASP A 370 22.05 8.29 -46.54
CA ASP A 370 21.57 9.01 -47.72
C ASP A 370 21.55 10.54 -47.55
N ASN A 371 22.07 11.04 -46.42
CA ASN A 371 22.24 12.46 -46.10
C ASN A 371 20.91 13.19 -45.80
N PHE A 372 19.91 12.48 -45.28
CA PHE A 372 18.72 13.04 -44.69
C PHE A 372 18.88 13.21 -43.17
N ALA A 373 18.41 14.34 -42.64
CA ALA A 373 18.44 14.59 -41.20
C ALA A 373 17.17 14.03 -40.54
N GLU A 374 17.37 13.31 -39.44
CA GLU A 374 16.39 12.50 -38.73
C GLU A 374 16.37 12.87 -37.24
N SER A 375 15.20 12.72 -36.62
CA SER A 375 15.03 12.88 -35.17
C SER A 375 13.97 11.89 -34.71
N VAL A 376 14.37 10.97 -33.82
CA VAL A 376 13.53 9.88 -33.30
C VAL A 376 13.51 9.94 -31.78
N SER A 377 12.41 9.52 -31.16
CA SER A 377 12.27 9.53 -29.70
C SER A 377 11.50 8.33 -29.15
N ALA A 378 11.87 7.89 -27.95
CA ALA A 378 11.17 6.86 -27.18
C ALA A 378 11.05 7.27 -25.71
N SER A 379 10.06 6.71 -25.02
CA SER A 379 9.84 6.88 -23.58
C SER A 379 9.64 5.52 -22.93
N LEU A 380 10.08 5.39 -21.68
CA LEU A 380 9.61 4.30 -20.83
C LEU A 380 8.12 4.48 -20.55
N ASP A 381 7.45 3.35 -20.30
CA ASP A 381 6.04 3.33 -19.89
C ASP A 381 5.89 3.57 -18.37
N THR A 382 6.94 3.31 -17.60
CA THR A 382 6.93 3.32 -16.12
C THR A 382 8.03 4.23 -15.55
N ILE A 383 7.91 4.54 -14.26
CA ILE A 383 8.92 5.33 -13.51
C ILE A 383 10.18 4.52 -13.16
N ILE A 384 11.24 5.22 -12.75
CA ILE A 384 12.44 4.65 -12.14
C ILE A 384 12.25 4.47 -10.62
N TYR A 385 12.68 3.33 -10.08
CA TYR A 385 12.68 3.04 -8.64
C TYR A 385 14.10 3.13 -8.06
N SER A 386 14.25 3.71 -6.86
CA SER A 386 15.53 3.61 -6.12
C SER A 386 15.81 2.17 -5.72
N GLN A 387 14.75 1.47 -5.29
CA GLN A 387 14.79 0.06 -4.93
C GLN A 387 13.39 -0.56 -5.00
N VAL A 388 13.33 -1.89 -5.10
CA VAL A 388 12.07 -2.65 -5.11
C VAL A 388 12.12 -3.71 -4.00
N VAL A 389 11.03 -3.82 -3.25
CA VAL A 389 10.87 -4.75 -2.12
C VAL A 389 9.68 -5.66 -2.34
N SER A 390 9.82 -6.92 -1.94
CA SER A 390 8.81 -7.96 -2.19
C SER A 390 8.21 -8.58 -0.94
N ASP A 391 8.57 -8.12 0.25
CA ASP A 391 8.02 -8.59 1.52
C ASP A 391 8.16 -7.54 2.63
N ALA A 392 7.50 -7.78 3.77
CA ALA A 392 7.51 -6.90 4.93
C ALA A 392 8.92 -6.65 5.48
N SER A 393 9.79 -7.66 5.51
CA SER A 393 11.17 -7.51 6.00
C SER A 393 11.99 -6.62 5.08
N GLY A 394 11.83 -6.79 3.76
CA GLY A 394 12.44 -5.94 2.74
C GLY A 394 11.98 -4.50 2.85
N LEU A 395 10.67 -4.26 3.01
CA LEU A 395 10.13 -2.92 3.22
C LEU A 395 10.71 -2.26 4.48
N MET A 396 10.71 -2.97 5.62
CA MET A 396 11.26 -2.43 6.86
C MET A 396 12.77 -2.18 6.76
N ASN A 397 13.52 -3.03 6.06
CA ASN A 397 14.95 -2.80 5.82
C ASN A 397 15.19 -1.58 4.91
N ALA A 398 14.35 -1.37 3.90
CA ALA A 398 14.42 -0.22 3.01
C ALA A 398 14.15 1.08 3.77
N VAL A 399 13.05 1.14 4.53
CA VAL A 399 12.64 2.31 5.34
C VAL A 399 13.63 2.62 6.46
N ASN A 400 14.13 1.60 7.16
CA ASN A 400 15.14 1.79 8.21
C ASN A 400 16.55 2.02 7.64
N GLY A 401 16.72 1.88 6.33
CA GLY A 401 17.91 2.28 5.61
C GLY A 401 18.07 3.80 5.53
N ALA A 402 19.18 4.26 4.98
CA ALA A 402 19.42 5.68 4.78
C ALA A 402 18.76 6.15 3.47
N LEU A 403 17.42 6.19 3.43
CA LEU A 403 16.68 6.82 2.32
C LEU A 403 16.98 8.32 2.26
N ALA A 404 17.09 8.86 1.05
CA ALA A 404 17.28 10.28 0.78
C ALA A 404 16.02 10.92 0.19
N ASP A 405 15.97 12.24 0.20
CA ASP A 405 14.89 12.99 -0.48
C ASP A 405 14.89 12.65 -1.98
N GLY A 406 13.70 12.36 -2.52
CA GLY A 406 13.51 11.92 -3.90
C GLY A 406 13.58 10.40 -4.10
N ASP A 407 13.93 9.61 -3.09
CA ASP A 407 13.95 8.15 -3.24
C ASP A 407 12.56 7.57 -3.46
N VAL A 408 12.47 6.55 -4.33
CA VAL A 408 11.24 5.81 -4.61
C VAL A 408 11.40 4.34 -4.28
N VAL A 409 10.64 3.86 -3.30
CA VAL A 409 10.59 2.46 -2.90
C VAL A 409 9.38 1.80 -3.56
N GLY A 410 9.63 0.88 -4.49
CA GLY A 410 8.60 0.10 -5.18
C GLY A 410 8.21 -1.15 -4.39
N LEU A 411 6.93 -1.36 -4.16
CA LEU A 411 6.38 -2.55 -3.50
C LEU A 411 5.76 -3.47 -4.57
N THR A 412 6.20 -4.72 -4.63
CA THR A 412 5.59 -5.73 -5.53
C THR A 412 4.35 -6.37 -4.90
N THR A 413 3.59 -7.11 -5.70
CA THR A 413 2.37 -7.79 -5.22
C THR A 413 2.70 -8.79 -4.11
N ASN A 414 2.40 -8.41 -2.87
CA ASN A 414 2.47 -9.27 -1.69
C ASN A 414 1.61 -8.67 -0.56
N ILE A 415 1.46 -9.43 0.52
CA ILE A 415 0.83 -8.99 1.77
C ILE A 415 1.93 -8.54 2.75
N TYR A 416 1.85 -7.28 3.16
CA TYR A 416 2.73 -6.60 4.11
C TYR A 416 1.96 -6.44 5.42
N ALA A 417 1.88 -7.53 6.20
CA ALA A 417 1.08 -7.58 7.42
C ALA A 417 1.86 -7.11 8.66
N ASP A 418 1.15 -6.44 9.58
CA ASP A 418 1.60 -6.11 10.94
C ASP A 418 2.97 -5.42 10.98
N LEU A 419 3.15 -4.43 10.11
CA LEU A 419 4.40 -3.71 9.96
C LEU A 419 4.77 -3.00 11.28
N ASP A 420 6.07 -2.96 11.57
CA ASP A 420 6.61 -2.01 12.54
C ASP A 420 6.32 -0.58 12.04
N ALA A 421 6.24 0.38 12.96
CA ALA A 421 5.94 1.76 12.61
C ALA A 421 6.95 2.31 11.59
N ILE A 422 6.43 2.78 10.45
CA ILE A 422 7.20 3.42 9.38
C ILE A 422 7.33 4.90 9.72
N MET A 423 8.56 5.38 9.84
CA MET A 423 8.88 6.77 10.12
C MET A 423 9.59 7.36 8.89
N LEU A 424 8.90 8.22 8.14
CA LEU A 424 9.48 8.92 7.00
C LEU A 424 10.12 10.22 7.48
N THR A 425 11.45 10.28 7.45
CA THR A 425 12.24 11.47 7.82
C THR A 425 12.81 12.21 6.61
N SER A 426 12.53 11.71 5.41
CA SER A 426 12.92 12.28 4.12
C SER A 426 11.73 12.29 3.16
N ALA A 427 11.80 13.12 2.13
CA ALA A 427 10.78 13.26 1.09
C ALA A 427 10.81 12.05 0.13
N VAL A 428 10.37 10.91 0.62
CA VAL A 428 10.39 9.63 -0.10
C VAL A 428 9.02 9.29 -0.67
N THR A 429 9.02 8.50 -1.75
CA THR A 429 7.81 7.91 -2.31
C THR A 429 7.75 6.43 -1.97
N LEU A 430 6.67 6.00 -1.30
CA LEU A 430 6.28 4.60 -1.23
C LEU A 430 5.25 4.33 -2.34
N ALA A 431 5.61 3.51 -3.32
CA ALA A 431 4.76 3.27 -4.49
C ALA A 431 4.56 1.79 -4.77
N ALA A 432 3.38 1.41 -5.27
CA ALA A 432 3.24 0.13 -5.95
C ALA A 432 4.14 0.09 -7.21
N VAL A 433 4.75 -1.07 -7.45
CA VAL A 433 5.35 -1.33 -8.77
C VAL A 433 4.25 -1.36 -9.81
N GLU A 434 4.46 -0.80 -10.99
CA GLU A 434 3.43 -0.79 -12.04
C GLU A 434 2.90 -2.20 -12.35
N GLY A 435 1.58 -2.33 -12.47
CA GLY A 435 0.89 -3.61 -12.65
C GLY A 435 0.90 -4.53 -11.42
N ASN A 436 1.35 -4.06 -10.26
CA ASN A 436 1.31 -4.79 -8.99
C ASN A 436 0.32 -4.17 -8.02
N ASP A 437 -0.24 -5.02 -7.16
CA ASP A 437 -1.26 -4.66 -6.17
C ASP A 437 -0.78 -5.04 -4.74
N PRO A 438 0.20 -4.33 -4.16
CA PRO A 438 0.66 -4.59 -2.79
C PRO A 438 -0.43 -4.27 -1.77
N VAL A 439 -0.57 -5.13 -0.76
CA VAL A 439 -1.57 -4.99 0.32
C VAL A 439 -0.87 -4.84 1.66
N ILE A 440 -1.07 -3.71 2.34
CA ILE A 440 -0.73 -3.50 3.75
C ILE A 440 -1.95 -3.89 4.59
N THR A 441 -1.76 -4.76 5.58
CA THR A 441 -2.86 -5.26 6.42
C THR A 441 -2.44 -5.39 7.87
N GLY A 442 -3.40 -5.60 8.77
CA GLY A 442 -3.10 -5.74 10.19
C GLY A 442 -2.93 -4.39 10.88
N GLU A 443 -2.04 -4.35 11.85
CA GLU A 443 -1.67 -3.11 12.51
C GLU A 443 -0.65 -2.30 11.68
N ALA A 444 -0.90 -1.02 11.46
CA ALA A 444 0.00 -0.13 10.74
C ALA A 444 0.11 1.28 11.36
N CYS A 445 1.28 1.89 11.16
CA CYS A 445 1.54 3.30 11.44
C CYS A 445 2.54 3.79 10.40
N ILE A 446 2.12 4.73 9.56
CA ILE A 446 2.99 5.48 8.66
C ILE A 446 2.99 6.93 9.12
N ASN A 447 4.11 7.36 9.70
CA ASN A 447 4.30 8.75 10.08
C ASN A 447 5.19 9.48 9.08
N VAL A 448 4.77 10.67 8.68
CA VAL A 448 5.62 11.63 7.96
C VAL A 448 6.03 12.73 8.93
N ALA A 449 7.34 12.85 9.17
CA ALA A 449 7.86 13.81 10.13
C ALA A 449 7.66 15.26 9.67
N SER A 450 7.53 16.19 10.62
CA SER A 450 7.31 17.63 10.36
C SER A 450 8.42 18.34 9.57
N THR A 451 9.61 17.73 9.45
CA THR A 451 10.71 18.27 8.65
C THR A 451 10.66 17.86 7.19
N VAL A 452 9.73 16.98 6.82
CA VAL A 452 9.61 16.43 5.47
C VAL A 452 8.70 17.31 4.63
N ASP A 453 9.13 17.57 3.40
CA ASP A 453 8.40 18.35 2.41
C ASP A 453 8.31 17.49 1.12
N GLY A 454 7.11 17.00 0.80
CA GLY A 454 6.86 16.26 -0.44
C GLY A 454 6.96 14.73 -0.37
N ALA A 455 6.73 14.11 0.79
CA ALA A 455 6.57 12.65 0.85
C ALA A 455 5.31 12.18 0.10
N VAL A 456 5.39 11.00 -0.53
CA VAL A 456 4.31 10.47 -1.36
C VAL A 456 3.98 9.01 -0.98
N ILE A 457 2.70 8.69 -0.88
CA ILE A 457 2.21 7.31 -0.82
C ILE A 457 1.28 7.10 -2.01
N ARG A 458 1.63 6.13 -2.87
CA ARG A 458 0.96 5.94 -4.16
C ARG A 458 0.65 4.50 -4.51
N GLY A 459 -0.58 4.23 -4.96
CA GLY A 459 -0.93 2.95 -5.57
C GLY A 459 -1.03 1.78 -4.59
N LEU A 460 -0.99 2.02 -3.27
CA LEU A 460 -1.02 0.97 -2.27
C LEU A 460 -2.45 0.62 -1.88
N THR A 461 -2.68 -0.65 -1.53
CA THR A 461 -3.94 -1.08 -0.88
C THR A 461 -3.70 -1.28 0.61
N PHE A 462 -4.53 -0.69 1.44
CA PHE A 462 -4.59 -0.91 2.88
C PHE A 462 -5.88 -1.67 3.15
N GLN A 463 -5.78 -2.90 3.67
CA GLN A 463 -6.94 -3.77 3.85
C GLN A 463 -6.98 -4.35 5.26
N ASP A 464 -8.17 -4.43 5.85
CA ASP A 464 -8.38 -4.94 7.21
C ASP A 464 -7.38 -4.32 8.21
N ILE A 465 -7.40 -2.97 8.26
CA ILE A 465 -6.34 -2.18 8.90
C ILE A 465 -6.74 -1.66 10.28
N ASP A 466 -5.78 -1.60 11.20
CA ASP A 466 -5.91 -0.94 12.51
C ASP A 466 -4.63 -0.16 12.85
N THR A 467 -4.76 0.80 13.78
CA THR A 467 -3.66 1.59 14.33
C THR A 467 -2.65 0.69 15.03
N LYS A 468 -1.36 0.93 14.80
CA LYS A 468 -0.29 0.18 15.45
C LYS A 468 -0.23 0.48 16.96
N ALA A 469 -0.51 -0.53 17.78
CA ALA A 469 -0.48 -0.40 19.23
C ALA A 469 0.90 0.05 19.75
N GLY A 470 0.90 1.05 20.64
CA GLY A 470 2.10 1.64 21.23
C GLY A 470 2.95 2.48 20.27
N SER A 471 2.48 2.72 19.05
CA SER A 471 3.19 3.53 18.05
C SER A 471 3.01 5.03 18.26
N TYR A 472 3.83 5.81 17.57
CA TYR A 472 3.71 7.26 17.54
C TYR A 472 2.35 7.72 16.98
N CYS A 473 1.90 7.10 15.87
CA CYS A 473 0.62 7.43 15.25
C CYS A 473 -0.58 7.17 16.18
N GLU A 474 -0.53 6.10 16.98
CA GLU A 474 -1.56 5.81 17.98
C GLU A 474 -1.61 6.90 19.07
N SER A 475 -0.44 7.26 19.60
CA SER A 475 -0.30 8.16 20.75
C SER A 475 -0.64 9.62 20.49
N GLU A 476 -0.45 10.09 19.26
CA GLU A 476 -0.75 11.48 18.90
C GLU A 476 -2.24 11.65 18.59
N GLU A 477 -2.71 11.01 17.53
CA GLU A 477 -4.04 11.27 16.97
C GLU A 477 -4.78 9.98 16.54
N SER A 478 -4.28 8.81 16.94
CA SER A 478 -4.90 7.51 16.66
C SER A 478 -5.22 7.29 15.18
N ALA A 479 -4.19 7.47 14.33
CA ALA A 479 -4.30 7.38 12.87
C ALA A 479 -3.44 6.27 12.25
N ILE A 480 -3.89 5.68 11.13
CA ILE A 480 -3.06 4.76 10.32
C ILE A 480 -1.91 5.53 9.66
N ILE A 481 -2.27 6.65 9.03
CA ILE A 481 -1.32 7.55 8.36
C ILE A 481 -1.39 8.90 9.07
N TYR A 482 -0.26 9.30 9.66
CA TYR A 482 -0.13 10.53 10.43
C TYR A 482 0.96 11.41 9.80
N SER A 483 0.56 12.42 9.03
CA SER A 483 1.49 13.32 8.34
C SER A 483 1.61 14.67 9.03
N GLU A 484 2.81 14.99 9.50
CA GLU A 484 3.17 16.33 9.97
C GLU A 484 3.93 17.15 8.92
N GLY A 485 4.39 16.49 7.85
CA GLY A 485 5.15 17.13 6.77
C GLY A 485 4.30 17.94 5.81
N ASP A 486 4.94 18.91 5.17
CA ASP A 486 4.35 19.76 4.14
C ASP A 486 4.31 19.04 2.79
N ASN A 487 3.40 19.46 1.91
CA ASN A 487 3.22 18.96 0.55
C ASN A 487 3.10 17.42 0.45
N PHE A 488 2.58 16.78 1.49
CA PHE A 488 2.34 15.33 1.52
C PHE A 488 1.31 14.93 0.45
N VAL A 489 1.61 13.91 -0.35
CA VAL A 489 0.70 13.41 -1.39
C VAL A 489 0.26 11.99 -1.06
N PHE A 490 -1.06 11.80 -0.94
CA PHE A 490 -1.69 10.50 -0.84
C PHE A 490 -2.56 10.29 -2.08
N THR A 491 -2.08 9.48 -3.03
CA THR A 491 -2.70 9.38 -4.37
C THR A 491 -2.85 7.96 -4.90
N GLN A 492 -3.93 7.66 -5.62
CA GLN A 492 -4.13 6.36 -6.27
C GLN A 492 -4.18 5.16 -5.30
N ASN A 493 -4.43 5.38 -4.00
CA ASN A 493 -4.46 4.31 -3.01
C ASN A 493 -5.87 3.78 -2.78
N THR A 494 -5.97 2.57 -2.24
CA THR A 494 -7.24 1.98 -1.77
C THR A 494 -7.16 1.73 -0.27
N MET A 495 -8.08 2.30 0.51
CA MET A 495 -8.34 1.92 1.90
C MET A 495 -9.61 1.06 1.93
N ASP A 496 -9.50 -0.21 2.30
CA ASP A 496 -10.54 -1.22 2.19
C ASP A 496 -10.69 -2.00 3.51
N GLY A 497 -11.54 -1.52 4.41
CA GLY A 497 -11.87 -2.28 5.61
C GLY A 497 -11.05 -1.95 6.84
N ASP A 498 -11.76 -1.97 7.97
CA ASP A 498 -11.21 -1.91 9.32
C ASP A 498 -11.06 -3.35 9.86
N GLN A 499 -10.10 -3.60 10.75
CA GLN A 499 -10.13 -4.83 11.53
C GLN A 499 -11.44 -4.95 12.34
N GLU A 500 -11.88 -6.19 12.61
CA GLU A 500 -13.11 -6.45 13.38
C GLU A 500 -13.06 -5.86 14.80
N VAL A 501 -11.87 -5.80 15.40
CA VAL A 501 -11.64 -5.23 16.73
C VAL A 501 -10.55 -4.18 16.60
N LEU A 502 -10.89 -2.93 16.91
CA LEU A 502 -9.97 -1.80 16.84
C LEU A 502 -9.31 -1.52 18.19
N ASN A 503 -8.05 -1.11 18.13
CA ASN A 503 -7.23 -0.73 19.29
C ASN A 503 -7.74 0.54 19.98
N GLN A 504 -8.35 1.45 19.20
CA GLN A 504 -8.82 2.76 19.68
C GLN A 504 -10.32 2.95 19.40
N GLU A 505 -11.03 3.57 20.36
CA GLU A 505 -12.43 3.98 20.13
C GLU A 505 -12.52 5.09 19.09
N THR A 506 -11.57 6.04 19.13
CA THR A 506 -11.43 7.11 18.13
C THR A 506 -10.33 6.72 17.17
N TYR A 507 -10.70 6.52 15.92
CA TYR A 507 -9.83 5.88 14.94
C TYR A 507 -9.88 6.65 13.63
N HIS A 508 -8.71 7.00 13.10
CA HIS A 508 -8.57 7.76 11.86
C HIS A 508 -7.80 6.96 10.81
N TRP A 509 -8.23 7.02 9.55
CA TRP A 509 -7.40 6.48 8.47
C TRP A 509 -6.27 7.47 8.14
N LEU A 510 -6.60 8.73 7.86
CA LEU A 510 -5.62 9.78 7.60
C LEU A 510 -5.77 10.94 8.59
N MET A 511 -4.65 11.39 9.14
CA MET A 511 -4.54 12.63 9.89
C MET A 511 -3.37 13.47 9.36
N VAL A 512 -3.65 14.72 8.95
CA VAL A 512 -2.69 15.62 8.30
C VAL A 512 -2.57 16.94 9.06
N LYS A 513 -1.34 17.38 9.36
CA LYS A 513 -1.04 18.62 10.11
C LYS A 513 -0.22 19.66 9.36
N GLY A 514 0.58 19.27 8.37
CA GLY A 514 1.43 20.18 7.60
C GLY A 514 0.62 21.15 6.74
N ALA A 515 1.25 21.75 5.72
CA ALA A 515 0.58 22.57 4.72
C ALA A 515 0.60 21.90 3.33
N GLY A 516 -0.32 22.27 2.44
CA GLY A 516 -0.24 21.93 1.01
C GLY A 516 -0.44 20.47 0.64
N ALA A 517 -0.86 19.60 1.57
CA ALA A 517 -1.11 18.20 1.27
C ALA A 517 -2.19 17.98 0.18
N VAL A 518 -1.98 16.99 -0.68
CA VAL A 518 -2.91 16.58 -1.74
C VAL A 518 -3.35 15.14 -1.49
N ILE A 519 -4.66 14.95 -1.27
CA ILE A 519 -5.28 13.65 -1.12
C ILE A 519 -6.20 13.45 -2.32
N GLU A 520 -5.73 12.68 -3.30
CA GLU A 520 -6.46 12.56 -4.56
C GLU A 520 -6.55 11.17 -5.16
N ARG A 521 -7.65 10.90 -5.87
CA ARG A 521 -7.80 9.65 -6.64
C ARG A 521 -7.64 8.41 -5.78
N ASN A 522 -8.08 8.46 -4.54
CA ASN A 522 -8.07 7.31 -3.64
C ASN A 522 -9.47 6.71 -3.55
N THR A 523 -9.54 5.40 -3.33
CA THR A 523 -10.77 4.68 -3.02
C THR A 523 -10.82 4.39 -1.52
N PHE A 524 -11.88 4.79 -0.85
CA PHE A 524 -12.14 4.59 0.58
C PHE A 524 -13.42 3.77 0.73
N THR A 525 -13.32 2.55 1.25
CA THR A 525 -14.45 1.60 1.29
C THR A 525 -14.44 0.71 2.51
N ASN A 526 -15.62 0.19 2.88
CA ASN A 526 -15.78 -0.81 3.94
C ASN A 526 -15.33 -0.39 5.35
N ARG A 527 -15.38 0.92 5.69
CA ARG A 527 -15.10 1.42 7.06
C ARG A 527 -16.22 1.10 8.06
N ASN A 528 -16.43 -0.18 8.32
CA ASN A 528 -17.64 -0.70 8.94
C ASN A 528 -17.54 -0.86 10.46
N ASN A 529 -16.34 -0.79 11.05
CA ASN A 529 -16.13 -1.15 12.45
C ASN A 529 -15.76 0.05 13.34
N ALA A 530 -15.34 1.18 12.75
CA ALA A 530 -15.03 2.38 13.52
C ALA A 530 -16.22 2.87 14.37
N LEU A 531 -15.98 3.15 15.66
CA LEU A 531 -16.97 3.74 16.55
C LEU A 531 -16.99 5.27 16.44
N LYS A 532 -15.80 5.89 16.44
CA LYS A 532 -15.59 7.35 16.31
C LYS A 532 -14.41 7.61 15.39
N GLY A 533 -14.21 8.89 15.05
CA GLY A 533 -13.10 9.35 14.24
C GLY A 533 -13.48 9.44 12.76
N SER A 534 -12.51 9.84 11.95
CA SER A 534 -12.70 10.32 10.58
C SER A 534 -11.96 9.46 9.57
N VAL A 535 -12.49 9.34 8.36
CA VAL A 535 -11.69 8.84 7.23
C VAL A 535 -10.49 9.76 7.00
N ILE A 536 -10.75 11.06 6.91
CA ILE A 536 -9.70 12.09 6.80
C ILE A 536 -9.93 13.17 7.85
N LYS A 537 -8.89 13.45 8.64
CA LYS A 537 -8.83 14.57 9.59
C LYS A 537 -7.72 15.53 9.19
N LEU A 538 -8.05 16.80 9.02
CA LEU A 538 -7.11 17.88 8.79
C LEU A 538 -6.97 18.70 10.07
N SER A 539 -5.75 19.01 10.48
CA SER A 539 -5.50 19.83 11.66
C SER A 539 -5.80 21.30 11.39
N SER A 540 -6.28 22.01 12.41
CA SER A 540 -6.45 23.47 12.32
C SER A 540 -5.13 24.24 12.27
N SER A 541 -3.99 23.61 12.55
CA SER A 541 -2.67 24.23 12.37
C SER A 541 -2.14 24.15 10.93
N GLY A 542 -2.77 23.34 10.06
CA GLY A 542 -2.39 23.18 8.66
C GLY A 542 -3.12 24.17 7.75
N SER A 543 -2.67 24.26 6.49
CA SER A 543 -3.30 25.12 5.48
C SER A 543 -3.20 24.54 4.08
N ASP A 544 -4.03 25.04 3.16
CA ASP A 544 -3.94 24.85 1.71
C ASP A 544 -4.01 23.38 1.25
N HIS A 545 -4.65 22.51 2.05
CA HIS A 545 -4.89 21.11 1.71
C HIS A 545 -5.96 20.94 0.63
N VAL A 546 -5.76 19.96 -0.26
CA VAL A 546 -6.70 19.62 -1.32
C VAL A 546 -7.13 18.16 -1.21
N ILE A 547 -8.44 17.92 -1.13
CA ILE A 547 -9.07 16.59 -1.22
C ILE A 547 -9.87 16.53 -2.52
N GLN A 548 -9.41 15.76 -3.50
CA GLN A 548 -10.06 15.76 -4.83
C GLN A 548 -10.11 14.42 -5.55
N TYR A 549 -11.11 14.23 -6.41
CA TYR A 549 -11.22 13.05 -7.28
C TYR A 549 -11.19 11.71 -6.52
N ASN A 550 -11.56 11.69 -5.23
CA ASN A 550 -11.63 10.46 -4.43
C ASN A 550 -13.01 9.81 -4.54
N LEU A 551 -13.04 8.49 -4.37
CA LEU A 551 -14.24 7.69 -4.21
C LEU A 551 -14.38 7.24 -2.76
N PHE A 552 -15.46 7.62 -2.10
CA PHE A 552 -15.86 7.08 -0.81
C PHE A 552 -17.12 6.25 -1.02
N ALA A 553 -17.06 4.94 -0.82
CA ALA A 553 -18.19 4.05 -1.14
C ALA A 553 -18.35 2.90 -0.16
N ASN A 554 -19.54 2.28 -0.15
CA ASN A 554 -19.80 0.98 0.49
C ASN A 554 -19.33 0.89 1.96
N ALA A 555 -19.69 1.85 2.79
CA ALA A 555 -19.44 1.77 4.22
C ALA A 555 -20.78 1.67 4.96
N ASP A 556 -21.12 0.49 5.46
CA ASP A 556 -22.35 0.18 6.19
C ASP A 556 -22.07 0.11 7.71
N ASN A 557 -21.49 1.18 8.25
CA ASN A 557 -21.10 1.24 9.65
C ASN A 557 -22.34 1.35 10.57
N PRO A 558 -22.55 0.42 11.53
CA PRO A 558 -23.73 0.41 12.39
C PRO A 558 -23.73 1.51 13.46
N ASN A 559 -22.61 2.20 13.68
CA ASN A 559 -22.46 3.26 14.69
C ASN A 559 -22.77 4.66 14.13
N PHE A 560 -23.63 4.75 13.11
CA PHE A 560 -24.05 6.02 12.49
C PHE A 560 -24.82 6.94 13.46
N ASP A 561 -25.18 6.48 14.65
CA ASP A 561 -25.76 7.29 15.72
C ASP A 561 -24.69 8.07 16.52
N ASP A 562 -23.40 7.71 16.44
CA ASP A 562 -22.33 8.48 17.07
C ASP A 562 -21.97 9.72 16.26
N SER A 563 -22.17 10.89 16.86
CA SER A 563 -21.95 12.18 16.23
C SER A 563 -20.48 12.50 15.89
N SER A 564 -19.53 11.69 16.37
CA SER A 564 -18.09 11.78 16.11
C SER A 564 -17.60 10.74 15.11
N LEU A 565 -18.47 9.91 14.53
CA LEU A 565 -18.15 9.10 13.36
C LEU A 565 -18.25 10.00 12.12
N LEU A 566 -17.12 10.34 11.51
CA LEU A 566 -17.07 11.34 10.43
C LEU A 566 -16.48 10.73 9.17
N LEU A 567 -16.84 11.30 8.02
CA LEU A 567 -16.08 11.05 6.80
C LEU A 567 -14.93 12.04 6.75
N LEU A 568 -15.22 13.34 6.75
CA LEU A 568 -14.20 14.41 6.80
C LEU A 568 -14.30 15.23 8.07
N ASN A 569 -13.15 15.56 8.66
CA ASN A 569 -13.02 16.58 9.69
C ASN A 569 -12.01 17.64 9.23
N LEU A 570 -12.51 18.80 8.80
CA LEU A 570 -11.74 19.89 8.22
C LEU A 570 -11.41 20.92 9.30
N GLY A 571 -10.23 20.84 9.89
CA GLY A 571 -9.92 21.50 11.14
C GLY A 571 -10.27 20.59 12.33
N SER A 572 -9.58 20.78 13.45
CA SER A 572 -9.61 19.89 14.61
C SER A 572 -9.72 20.60 15.96
N THR A 573 -9.98 21.91 15.96
CA THR A 573 -10.01 22.76 17.15
C THR A 573 -11.35 23.48 17.27
N THR A 574 -11.73 23.82 18.49
CA THR A 574 -12.76 24.84 18.78
C THR A 574 -12.12 26.14 19.30
N GLY A 575 -10.78 26.19 19.31
CA GLY A 575 -9.94 27.32 19.70
C GLY A 575 -9.98 28.48 18.70
N ALA A 576 -9.35 29.61 19.07
CA ALA A 576 -9.31 30.82 18.23
C ALA A 576 -8.63 30.58 16.87
N ASP A 577 -7.81 29.55 16.76
CA ASP A 577 -7.16 29.10 15.52
C ASP A 577 -8.15 28.63 14.45
N ALA A 578 -9.40 28.26 14.79
CA ALA A 578 -10.43 27.99 13.79
C ALA A 578 -10.88 29.25 13.01
N ALA A 579 -10.58 30.45 13.50
CA ALA A 579 -10.88 31.71 12.80
C ALA A 579 -9.84 32.08 11.73
N GLU A 580 -8.69 31.38 11.69
CA GLU A 580 -7.66 31.59 10.69
C GLU A 580 -8.06 30.92 9.37
N ASP A 581 -7.79 31.59 8.25
CA ASP A 581 -8.11 31.07 6.91
C ASP A 581 -7.16 29.92 6.55
N ALA A 582 -7.64 28.68 6.70
CA ALA A 582 -6.86 27.49 6.35
C ALA A 582 -6.91 27.16 4.87
N ASN A 583 -7.82 27.75 4.08
CA ASN A 583 -7.95 27.56 2.63
C ASN A 583 -8.05 26.08 2.18
N PHE A 584 -8.63 25.20 2.99
CA PHE A 584 -8.83 23.80 2.60
C PHE A 584 -9.81 23.71 1.41
N VAL A 585 -9.51 22.84 0.46
CA VAL A 585 -10.35 22.60 -0.72
C VAL A 585 -10.80 21.14 -0.74
N VAL A 586 -12.11 20.91 -0.79
CA VAL A 586 -12.71 19.59 -1.03
C VAL A 586 -13.49 19.67 -2.33
N GLN A 587 -12.96 19.07 -3.40
CA GLN A 587 -13.57 19.22 -4.73
C GLN A 587 -13.67 17.95 -5.55
N TYR A 588 -14.77 17.84 -6.30
CA TYR A 588 -14.96 16.77 -7.29
C TYR A 588 -14.75 15.35 -6.75
N ASN A 589 -15.21 15.10 -5.52
CA ASN A 589 -15.21 13.76 -4.94
C ASN A 589 -16.59 13.09 -5.12
N ARG A 590 -16.59 11.77 -5.14
CA ARG A 590 -17.79 10.94 -5.10
C ARG A 590 -17.94 10.34 -3.70
N PHE A 591 -19.07 10.61 -3.07
CA PHE A 591 -19.49 9.94 -1.83
C PHE A 591 -20.73 9.13 -2.14
N ASP A 592 -20.68 7.82 -1.93
CA ASP A 592 -21.74 6.90 -2.31
C ASP A 592 -22.08 5.96 -1.17
N SER A 593 -23.19 6.22 -0.49
CA SER A 593 -23.72 5.35 0.56
C SER A 593 -22.65 5.03 1.62
N PHE A 594 -22.03 6.09 2.12
CA PHE A 594 -20.99 6.00 3.14
C PHE A 594 -21.56 6.42 4.49
N ALA A 595 -21.75 5.45 5.38
CA ALA A 595 -22.28 5.68 6.71
C ALA A 595 -21.35 6.57 7.53
N SER A 596 -21.91 7.68 8.01
CA SER A 596 -21.32 8.59 8.97
C SER A 596 -22.31 8.83 10.09
N GLY A 597 -21.83 9.47 11.16
CA GLY A 597 -22.68 10.13 12.14
C GLY A 597 -23.51 11.25 11.55
N ARG A 598 -24.13 12.05 12.44
CA ARG A 598 -24.87 13.29 12.12
C ARG A 598 -24.15 14.22 11.13
N ARG A 599 -22.81 14.22 11.15
CA ARG A 599 -21.96 15.05 10.30
C ARG A 599 -21.20 14.15 9.35
N LEU A 600 -21.53 14.26 8.06
CA LEU A 600 -20.70 13.63 7.03
C LEU A 600 -19.35 14.36 6.96
N MET A 601 -19.42 15.69 6.91
CA MET A 601 -18.26 16.57 6.96
C MET A 601 -18.43 17.55 8.12
N ARG A 602 -17.46 17.56 9.03
CA ARG A 602 -17.36 18.57 10.09
C ARG A 602 -16.34 19.62 9.67
N VAL A 603 -16.71 20.90 9.70
CA VAL A 603 -15.83 22.02 9.35
C VAL A 603 -15.60 22.89 10.57
N GLN A 604 -14.34 22.95 11.00
CA GLN A 604 -13.83 23.66 12.19
C GLN A 604 -12.63 24.54 11.79
N THR A 605 -12.83 25.36 10.78
CA THR A 605 -11.83 26.28 10.20
C THR A 605 -12.52 27.39 9.42
N SER A 606 -11.74 28.39 8.97
CA SER A 606 -12.20 29.49 8.11
C SER A 606 -11.64 29.38 6.69
N GLY A 607 -12.35 29.96 5.72
CA GLY A 607 -11.90 30.04 4.33
C GLY A 607 -11.89 28.72 3.55
N ALA A 608 -12.47 27.64 4.08
CA ALA A 608 -12.56 26.36 3.35
C ALA A 608 -13.53 26.44 2.17
N THR A 609 -13.23 25.73 1.10
CA THR A 609 -14.06 25.62 -0.11
C THR A 609 -14.45 24.16 -0.38
N ILE A 610 -15.75 23.87 -0.35
CA ILE A 610 -16.32 22.55 -0.61
C ILE A 610 -17.16 22.64 -1.89
N LYS A 611 -16.66 22.12 -3.01
CA LYS A 611 -17.31 22.35 -4.30
C LYS A 611 -17.37 21.18 -5.28
N GLY A 612 -18.41 21.14 -6.10
CA GLY A 612 -18.48 20.19 -7.23
C GLY A 612 -18.51 18.72 -6.81
N ASN A 613 -18.80 18.41 -5.55
CA ASN A 613 -18.84 17.03 -5.06
C ASN A 613 -20.20 16.38 -5.37
N THR A 614 -20.22 15.06 -5.57
CA THR A 614 -21.46 14.28 -5.71
C THR A 614 -21.63 13.34 -4.51
N ILE A 615 -22.58 13.66 -3.63
CA ILE A 615 -22.92 12.94 -2.41
C ILE A 615 -24.25 12.20 -2.64
N VAL A 616 -24.22 10.87 -2.60
CA VAL A 616 -25.42 10.02 -2.72
C VAL A 616 -25.63 9.23 -1.45
N ASN A 617 -26.89 9.17 -1.03
CA ASN A 617 -27.36 8.57 0.21
C ASN A 617 -26.56 9.02 1.44
N PRO A 618 -26.44 10.35 1.69
CA PRO A 618 -25.78 10.83 2.89
C PRO A 618 -26.49 10.31 4.15
N ASN A 619 -25.74 9.95 5.19
CA ASN A 619 -26.26 9.73 6.55
C ASN A 619 -26.20 11.00 7.43
N GLY A 620 -25.32 11.94 7.10
CA GLY A 620 -25.18 13.25 7.72
C GLY A 620 -24.92 14.34 6.68
N GLY A 621 -24.85 15.61 7.10
CA GLY A 621 -24.62 16.74 6.20
C GLY A 621 -23.21 17.33 6.24
N ILE A 622 -23.01 18.36 5.41
CA ILE A 622 -21.87 19.27 5.50
C ILE A 622 -22.17 20.26 6.63
N SER A 623 -21.45 20.16 7.74
CA SER A 623 -21.71 20.94 8.96
C SER A 623 -20.62 21.98 9.19
N LEU A 624 -20.98 23.25 9.05
CA LEU A 624 -20.11 24.40 9.34
C LEU A 624 -20.27 24.76 10.83
N GLU A 625 -19.29 24.40 11.66
CA GLU A 625 -19.43 24.46 13.12
C GLU A 625 -18.55 25.52 13.78
N ASP A 626 -17.24 25.52 13.49
CA ASP A 626 -16.32 26.48 14.09
C ASP A 626 -15.53 27.20 12.99
N GLY A 627 -15.39 28.52 13.09
CA GLY A 627 -14.80 29.35 12.05
C GLY A 627 -15.84 29.99 11.12
N GLY A 628 -15.37 30.79 10.16
CA GLY A 628 -16.19 31.68 9.34
C GLY A 628 -15.83 31.61 7.85
N PHE A 629 -16.60 32.30 7.01
CA PHE A 629 -16.22 32.58 5.61
C PHE A 629 -15.99 31.37 4.69
N ASN A 630 -16.40 30.17 5.12
CA ASN A 630 -16.39 28.96 4.28
C ASN A 630 -17.37 29.05 3.10
N THR A 631 -17.04 28.39 1.99
CA THR A 631 -17.84 28.31 0.76
C THR A 631 -18.28 26.87 0.47
N VAL A 632 -19.58 26.65 0.27
CA VAL A 632 -20.18 25.39 -0.18
C VAL A 632 -20.88 25.64 -1.51
N ALA A 633 -20.28 25.18 -2.62
CA ALA A 633 -20.73 25.55 -3.96
C ALA A 633 -20.87 24.38 -4.93
N ASP A 634 -21.82 24.40 -5.84
CA ASP A 634 -21.88 23.47 -6.97
C ASP A 634 -21.94 21.97 -6.60
N ASN A 635 -22.32 21.62 -5.36
CA ASN A 635 -22.41 20.24 -4.92
C ASN A 635 -23.75 19.62 -5.32
N ILE A 636 -23.75 18.31 -5.58
CA ILE A 636 -24.94 17.50 -5.79
C ILE A 636 -25.10 16.59 -4.58
N ILE A 637 -26.20 16.71 -3.84
CA ILE A 637 -26.50 15.93 -2.64
C ILE A 637 -27.86 15.27 -2.81
N ILE A 638 -27.89 13.94 -2.91
CA ILE A 638 -29.11 13.21 -3.23
C ILE A 638 -29.30 12.04 -2.27
N ARG A 639 -30.48 11.92 -1.68
CA ARG A 639 -30.87 10.74 -0.90
C ARG A 639 -31.99 9.99 -1.63
N THR A 640 -31.73 8.71 -1.92
CA THR A 640 -32.65 7.82 -2.66
C THR A 640 -33.28 6.75 -1.78
N SER A 641 -32.72 6.51 -0.59
CA SER A 641 -33.20 5.52 0.38
C SER A 641 -33.91 6.19 1.56
N ASP A 642 -34.86 5.48 2.18
CA ASP A 642 -35.47 5.91 3.44
C ASP A 642 -34.45 5.90 4.59
N ILE A 643 -34.77 6.60 5.67
CA ILE A 643 -33.94 6.61 6.89
C ILE A 643 -34.03 5.28 7.63
N ALA A 644 -32.90 4.81 8.16
CA ALA A 644 -32.85 3.56 8.94
C ALA A 644 -33.52 3.68 10.32
N SER A 645 -33.41 4.85 10.97
CA SER A 645 -34.00 5.19 12.26
C SER A 645 -34.05 6.72 12.42
N SER A 646 -34.55 7.22 13.56
CA SER A 646 -34.48 8.66 13.89
C SER A 646 -33.06 9.20 14.08
N ASP A 647 -32.07 8.31 14.25
CA ASP A 647 -30.66 8.67 14.39
C ASP A 647 -29.94 8.75 13.03
N ASP A 648 -30.53 8.18 11.97
CA ASP A 648 -30.12 8.45 10.59
C ASP A 648 -30.64 9.85 10.20
N ARG A 649 -29.72 10.82 10.17
CA ARG A 649 -30.01 12.26 10.03
C ARG A 649 -29.47 12.82 8.69
N PRO A 650 -29.92 12.30 7.53
CA PRO A 650 -29.47 12.76 6.23
C PRO A 650 -29.72 14.27 6.10
N SER A 651 -28.71 15.01 5.66
CA SER A 651 -28.79 16.47 5.55
C SER A 651 -27.98 16.96 4.37
N GLY A 652 -28.33 18.13 3.82
CA GLY A 652 -27.51 18.85 2.86
C GLY A 652 -26.43 19.65 3.57
N VAL A 653 -26.72 20.92 3.87
CA VAL A 653 -25.76 21.85 4.49
C VAL A 653 -26.32 22.40 5.80
N LEU A 654 -25.58 22.24 6.90
CA LEU A 654 -25.88 22.81 8.21
C LEU A 654 -24.92 23.95 8.50
N LEU A 655 -25.42 25.08 8.98
CA LEU A 655 -24.62 26.30 9.10
C LEU A 655 -25.13 27.26 10.18
N THR A 656 -24.21 28.06 10.71
CA THR A 656 -24.47 29.31 11.41
C THR A 656 -24.12 30.51 10.52
N PRO A 657 -24.70 31.70 10.72
CA PRO A 657 -24.38 32.85 9.88
C PRO A 657 -23.04 33.53 10.24
N LEU A 658 -21.91 32.87 9.95
CA LEU A 658 -20.56 33.40 10.19
C LEU A 658 -19.86 33.80 8.88
N GLY A 659 -20.56 34.53 8.01
CA GLY A 659 -20.03 35.01 6.72
C GLY A 659 -19.86 33.93 5.65
N HIS A 660 -20.46 32.75 5.82
CA HIS A 660 -20.37 31.66 4.85
C HIS A 660 -21.09 31.98 3.52
N THR A 661 -20.73 31.24 2.48
CA THR A 661 -21.41 31.26 1.18
C THR A 661 -21.89 29.87 0.81
N VAL A 662 -23.19 29.69 0.60
CA VAL A 662 -23.81 28.46 0.12
C VAL A 662 -24.51 28.75 -1.20
N THR A 663 -23.93 28.30 -2.31
CA THR A 663 -24.40 28.72 -3.63
C THR A 663 -24.46 27.61 -4.67
N ASN A 664 -25.47 27.64 -5.54
CA ASN A 664 -25.62 26.75 -6.69
C ASN A 664 -25.56 25.23 -6.37
N ASN A 665 -25.88 24.83 -5.14
CA ASN A 665 -25.97 23.42 -4.79
C ASN A 665 -27.29 22.81 -5.30
N TYR A 666 -27.27 21.53 -5.65
CA TYR A 666 -28.45 20.73 -5.97
C TYR A 666 -28.66 19.69 -4.87
N ILE A 667 -29.72 19.83 -4.08
CA ILE A 667 -30.03 18.98 -2.93
C ILE A 667 -31.38 18.33 -3.18
N ALA A 668 -31.48 17.01 -3.10
CA ALA A 668 -32.72 16.31 -3.40
C ALA A 668 -32.97 15.09 -2.51
N GLY A 669 -34.24 14.83 -2.19
CA GLY A 669 -34.65 13.56 -1.58
C GLY A 669 -34.30 13.40 -0.10
N ILE A 670 -34.01 14.48 0.64
CA ILE A 670 -33.67 14.38 2.06
C ILE A 670 -34.90 13.94 2.87
N ARG A 671 -34.81 12.80 3.57
CA ARG A 671 -35.93 12.07 4.20
C ARG A 671 -35.90 12.07 5.73
N SER A 672 -35.51 13.18 6.36
CA SER A 672 -35.50 13.30 7.82
C SER A 672 -36.46 14.39 8.29
N GLY A 673 -37.20 14.10 9.37
CA GLY A 673 -38.02 15.08 10.11
C GLY A 673 -37.34 15.50 11.42
N ASN A 674 -36.03 15.27 11.54
CA ASN A 674 -35.25 15.65 12.70
C ASN A 674 -34.97 17.17 12.66
N LYS A 675 -35.04 17.83 13.82
CA LYS A 675 -34.88 19.29 13.96
C LYS A 675 -33.53 19.85 13.47
N GLU A 676 -32.51 19.02 13.28
CA GLU A 676 -31.20 19.40 12.69
C GLU A 676 -30.93 18.78 11.32
N ALA A 677 -31.94 18.21 10.66
CA ALA A 677 -31.77 17.54 9.38
C ALA A 677 -32.70 18.11 8.32
N GLY A 678 -32.19 18.30 7.10
CA GLY A 678 -32.94 18.93 6.04
C GLY A 678 -32.07 19.27 4.83
N GLY A 679 -32.62 20.00 3.87
CA GLY A 679 -31.85 20.46 2.71
C GLY A 679 -30.79 21.49 3.11
N ILE A 680 -31.22 22.65 3.58
CA ILE A 680 -30.36 23.70 4.16
C ILE A 680 -30.84 24.00 5.57
N VAL A 681 -29.97 23.83 6.56
CA VAL A 681 -30.29 23.92 7.98
C VAL A 681 -29.53 25.09 8.60
N PHE A 682 -30.26 26.09 9.07
CA PHE A 682 -29.77 27.14 9.94
C PHE A 682 -29.87 26.67 11.39
N THR A 683 -28.76 26.67 12.12
CA THR A 683 -28.73 26.14 13.49
C THR A 683 -27.99 27.07 14.44
N ALA A 684 -28.46 27.19 15.68
CA ALA A 684 -27.74 27.86 16.76
C ALA A 684 -26.74 26.95 17.47
N ASN A 685 -26.74 25.64 17.16
CA ASN A 685 -26.00 24.63 17.92
C ASN A 685 -24.54 25.05 18.16
N PRO A 686 -23.76 25.51 17.15
CA PRO A 686 -22.36 25.87 17.38
C PRO A 686 -22.09 26.98 18.40
N PHE A 687 -23.05 27.87 18.69
CA PHE A 687 -22.91 28.90 19.74
C PHE A 687 -23.27 28.38 21.14
N SER A 688 -24.10 27.36 21.19
CA SER A 688 -24.64 26.78 22.43
C SER A 688 -23.86 25.57 22.96
N GLN A 689 -22.78 25.17 22.28
CA GLN A 689 -21.91 24.07 22.73
C GLN A 689 -20.97 24.48 23.89
N ALA A 690 -20.82 25.76 24.18
CA ALA A 690 -20.03 26.26 25.31
C ALA A 690 -20.91 26.78 26.47
N ASP A 691 -20.33 26.81 27.67
CA ASP A 691 -21.05 27.11 28.92
C ASP A 691 -21.67 28.53 28.91
N GLY A 692 -22.97 28.61 29.19
CA GLY A 692 -23.66 29.89 29.41
C GLY A 692 -23.95 30.72 28.16
N GLY A 693 -23.91 30.10 26.97
CA GLY A 693 -24.26 30.75 25.70
C GLY A 693 -23.17 31.65 25.13
N VAL A 694 -21.92 31.44 25.54
CA VAL A 694 -20.74 32.04 24.94
C VAL A 694 -20.29 31.14 23.79
N PRO A 695 -20.07 31.65 22.57
CA PRO A 695 -19.49 30.86 21.47
C PRO A 695 -18.17 30.19 21.84
N ASN A 696 -17.86 29.07 21.19
CA ASN A 696 -16.49 28.53 21.19
C ASN A 696 -15.47 29.61 20.75
N ALA A 697 -14.22 29.48 21.20
CA ALA A 697 -13.21 30.52 20.99
C ALA A 697 -12.95 30.83 19.49
N GLY A 698 -13.09 29.84 18.60
CA GLY A 698 -13.03 30.04 17.15
C GLY A 698 -14.14 30.93 16.63
N ASN A 699 -15.39 30.58 16.91
CA ASN A 699 -16.56 31.39 16.55
C ASN A 699 -16.53 32.78 17.20
N GLN A 700 -16.07 32.88 18.45
CA GLN A 700 -15.88 34.17 19.12
C GLN A 700 -14.81 35.01 18.42
N ALA A 701 -13.70 34.41 17.97
CA ALA A 701 -12.65 35.14 17.24
C ALA A 701 -13.15 35.66 15.88
N VAL A 702 -14.01 34.91 15.18
CA VAL A 702 -14.69 35.38 13.96
C VAL A 702 -15.61 36.57 14.27
N LEU A 703 -16.41 36.48 15.32
CA LEU A 703 -17.34 37.54 15.76
C LEU A 703 -16.60 38.82 16.21
N ASP A 704 -15.45 38.67 16.84
CA ASP A 704 -14.58 39.78 17.25
C ASP A 704 -13.86 40.42 16.06
N GLY A 705 -13.84 39.74 14.91
CA GLY A 705 -13.32 40.24 13.64
C GLY A 705 -14.18 41.36 13.04
N ALA A 706 -13.58 42.18 12.18
CA ALA A 706 -14.27 43.31 11.53
C ALA A 706 -14.84 42.96 10.12
N GLY A 707 -15.26 41.72 9.91
CA GLY A 707 -15.74 41.20 8.62
C GLY A 707 -17.25 41.38 8.40
N ASP A 708 -17.69 41.25 7.14
CA ASP A 708 -19.11 41.11 6.83
C ASP A 708 -19.54 39.67 7.12
N LEU A 709 -20.25 39.49 8.23
CA LEU A 709 -20.71 38.18 8.69
C LEU A 709 -22.02 37.75 8.00
N SER A 710 -22.49 38.51 7.00
CA SER A 710 -23.69 38.17 6.25
C SER A 710 -23.55 36.81 5.58
N LEU A 711 -24.51 35.94 5.83
CA LEU A 711 -24.58 34.63 5.22
C LEU A 711 -25.20 34.74 3.82
N THR A 712 -24.51 34.25 2.81
CA THR A 712 -25.02 34.24 1.43
C THR A 712 -25.57 32.86 1.08
N VAL A 713 -26.87 32.75 0.82
CA VAL A 713 -27.53 31.50 0.37
C VAL A 713 -28.22 31.76 -0.96
N THR A 714 -27.58 31.39 -2.08
CA THR A 714 -28.05 31.81 -3.41
C THR A 714 -28.05 30.73 -4.48
N ASN A 715 -28.98 30.80 -5.44
CA ASN A 715 -29.03 29.90 -6.59
C ASN A 715 -29.11 28.38 -6.27
N ASN A 716 -29.41 28.00 -5.03
CA ASN A 716 -29.52 26.59 -4.65
C ASN A 716 -30.85 26.00 -5.17
N THR A 717 -30.85 24.70 -5.40
CA THR A 717 -32.05 23.94 -5.76
C THR A 717 -32.26 22.85 -4.72
N VAL A 718 -33.38 22.89 -4.00
CA VAL A 718 -33.77 21.89 -3.00
C VAL A 718 -35.07 21.23 -3.45
N LEU A 719 -35.03 19.92 -3.71
CA LEU A 719 -36.15 19.18 -4.28
C LEU A 719 -36.58 17.99 -3.43
N ASN A 720 -37.87 17.68 -3.43
CA ASN A 720 -38.46 16.46 -2.85
C ASN A 720 -37.88 16.10 -1.49
N SER A 721 -37.72 17.10 -0.63
CA SER A 721 -37.09 16.94 0.68
C SER A 721 -38.15 17.19 1.75
N LEU A 722 -38.14 16.38 2.79
CA LEU A 722 -39.14 16.45 3.85
C LEU A 722 -39.10 17.78 4.60
N GLN A 723 -37.90 18.26 4.88
CA GLN A 723 -37.65 19.59 5.42
C GLN A 723 -36.64 20.30 4.51
N PRO A 724 -37.09 21.01 3.45
CA PRO A 724 -36.19 21.62 2.47
C PRO A 724 -35.28 22.69 3.08
N ILE A 725 -35.87 23.63 3.82
CA ILE A 725 -35.16 24.67 4.55
C ILE A 725 -35.56 24.59 6.03
N VAL A 726 -34.59 24.59 6.95
CA VAL A 726 -34.84 24.37 8.38
C VAL A 726 -34.20 25.45 9.22
N PHE A 727 -34.99 26.08 10.09
CA PHE A 727 -34.50 26.88 11.20
C PHE A 727 -34.60 26.05 12.48
N SER A 728 -33.50 25.40 12.84
CA SER A 728 -33.46 24.37 13.88
C SER A 728 -33.78 24.91 15.26
N THR A 729 -34.79 24.32 15.93
CA THR A 729 -34.98 24.45 17.40
C THR A 729 -33.90 23.81 18.23
N GLU A 730 -33.23 22.80 17.68
CA GLU A 730 -32.28 22.03 18.47
C GLU A 730 -31.12 22.96 18.83
N ILE A 731 -30.93 23.07 20.13
CA ILE A 731 -29.89 23.86 20.74
C ILE A 731 -28.96 22.91 21.48
N GLY A 732 -27.68 23.25 21.51
CA GLY A 732 -26.64 22.44 22.13
C GLY A 732 -26.95 22.15 23.60
N SER A 733 -26.50 20.99 24.08
CA SER A 733 -26.81 20.47 25.42
C SER A 733 -26.40 21.37 26.59
N ASN A 734 -25.55 22.38 26.32
CA ASN A 734 -25.02 23.32 27.32
C ASN A 734 -25.83 24.63 27.35
N ALA A 735 -26.85 24.78 26.51
CA ALA A 735 -27.80 25.87 26.60
C ALA A 735 -28.64 25.80 27.89
N PRO A 736 -29.11 26.94 28.42
CA PRO A 736 -29.94 26.97 29.63
C PRO A 736 -31.39 26.49 29.41
N VAL A 737 -31.76 26.22 28.16
CA VAL A 737 -33.11 25.84 27.70
C VAL A 737 -33.01 24.68 26.72
N GLY A 738 -34.10 23.92 26.57
CA GLY A 738 -34.13 22.75 25.69
C GLY A 738 -34.48 23.09 24.24
N ASP A 739 -35.03 24.28 24.02
CA ASP A 739 -35.47 24.78 22.73
C ASP A 739 -34.99 26.23 22.56
N CYS A 740 -34.52 26.59 21.37
CA CYS A 740 -34.02 27.95 21.15
C CYS A 740 -35.13 29.03 21.17
N ASP A 741 -36.40 28.66 21.09
CA ASP A 741 -37.51 29.59 21.31
C ASP A 741 -37.77 29.94 22.78
N GLU A 742 -37.26 29.13 23.70
CA GLU A 742 -37.28 29.45 25.12
C GLU A 742 -36.17 30.46 25.48
N LEU A 743 -35.28 30.82 24.55
CA LEU A 743 -34.25 31.83 24.78
C LEU A 743 -34.89 33.20 25.00
N THR A 744 -34.46 33.87 26.05
CA THR A 744 -34.84 35.25 26.35
C THR A 744 -33.61 36.07 26.73
N ALA A 745 -33.71 37.39 26.59
CA ALA A 745 -32.67 38.29 27.08
C ALA A 745 -32.39 38.13 28.59
N ASP A 746 -33.34 37.58 29.36
CA ASP A 746 -33.21 37.38 30.80
C ASP A 746 -32.48 36.06 31.16
N ASN A 747 -32.71 34.97 30.43
CA ASN A 747 -32.12 33.66 30.76
C ASN A 747 -30.79 33.39 30.02
N ALA A 748 -30.55 34.02 28.87
CA ALA A 748 -29.39 33.76 28.03
C ALA A 748 -29.02 35.00 27.18
N PRO A 749 -28.65 36.14 27.78
CA PRO A 749 -28.55 37.44 27.09
C PRO A 749 -27.62 37.45 25.87
N VAL A 750 -26.49 36.73 25.93
CA VAL A 750 -25.50 36.68 24.83
C VAL A 750 -26.02 35.81 23.68
N LEU A 751 -26.43 34.58 23.99
CA LEU A 751 -26.93 33.64 22.99
C LEU A 751 -28.20 34.18 22.31
N TYR A 752 -29.13 34.74 23.08
CA TYR A 752 -30.32 35.41 22.57
C TYR A 752 -29.99 36.58 21.64
N ALA A 753 -29.00 37.41 22.00
CA ALA A 753 -28.59 38.53 21.15
C ALA A 753 -28.00 38.06 19.81
N LEU A 754 -27.15 37.02 19.85
CA LEU A 754 -26.54 36.43 18.65
C LEU A 754 -27.59 35.79 17.75
N THR A 755 -28.47 34.94 18.30
CA THR A 755 -29.45 34.20 17.49
C THR A 755 -30.59 35.07 16.98
N LYS A 756 -31.11 36.04 17.75
CA LYS A 756 -32.33 36.78 17.39
C LYS A 756 -32.10 38.14 16.71
N ASN A 757 -30.92 38.76 16.85
CA ASN A 757 -30.74 40.19 16.52
C ASN A 757 -29.46 40.55 15.76
N PHE A 758 -28.57 39.58 15.50
CA PHE A 758 -27.22 39.91 15.00
C PHE A 758 -26.97 39.47 13.56
N PHE A 759 -27.57 38.36 13.13
CA PHE A 759 -27.18 37.71 11.89
C PHE A 759 -28.08 38.05 10.71
N ASN A 760 -27.47 38.51 9.62
CA ASN A 760 -28.13 38.82 8.36
C ASN A 760 -27.97 37.66 7.37
N ILE A 761 -29.05 37.33 6.67
CA ILE A 761 -29.02 36.36 5.56
C ILE A 761 -29.39 37.06 4.25
N ALA A 762 -28.58 36.84 3.22
CA ALA A 762 -28.91 37.12 1.84
C ALA A 762 -29.38 35.82 1.16
N PHE A 763 -30.69 35.59 1.17
CA PHE A 763 -31.34 34.41 0.61
C PHE A 763 -31.96 34.77 -0.75
N ASP A 764 -31.30 34.44 -1.86
CA ASP A 764 -31.71 34.92 -3.19
C ASP A 764 -31.72 33.82 -4.26
N ALA A 765 -32.69 33.87 -5.18
CA ALA A 765 -32.73 33.01 -6.36
C ALA A 765 -32.68 31.49 -6.09
N ASN A 766 -33.16 31.05 -4.93
CA ASN A 766 -33.24 29.62 -4.59
C ASN A 766 -34.53 28.99 -5.16
N VAL A 767 -34.45 27.74 -5.59
CA VAL A 767 -35.60 26.95 -6.05
C VAL A 767 -35.90 25.87 -5.00
N ILE A 768 -37.12 25.86 -4.48
CA ILE A 768 -37.60 24.90 -3.50
C ILE A 768 -38.86 24.24 -4.09
N ALA A 769 -38.85 22.92 -4.28
CA ALA A 769 -40.02 22.25 -4.85
C ALA A 769 -40.16 20.81 -4.38
N ASN A 770 -41.35 20.42 -3.93
CA ASN A 770 -41.71 19.05 -3.66
C ASN A 770 -42.80 18.63 -4.66
N GLY A 771 -42.52 17.62 -5.49
CA GLY A 771 -43.45 17.13 -6.49
C GLY A 771 -44.56 16.25 -5.88
N PHE A 772 -45.79 16.41 -6.37
CA PHE A 772 -46.90 15.48 -6.16
C PHE A 772 -46.99 14.54 -7.38
N ASN A 773 -46.98 13.23 -7.18
CA ASN A 773 -47.35 12.30 -8.25
C ASN A 773 -48.14 11.08 -7.73
N ASP A 774 -49.32 10.85 -8.31
CA ASP A 774 -50.26 9.77 -7.96
C ASP A 774 -49.82 8.36 -8.46
N ASP A 775 -48.66 8.21 -9.13
CA ASP A 775 -48.15 6.92 -9.65
C ASP A 775 -46.72 6.59 -9.16
N ALA A 776 -46.61 6.40 -7.84
CA ALA A 776 -45.40 6.20 -7.01
C ALA A 776 -44.48 5.02 -7.37
N SER A 777 -44.82 4.18 -8.36
CA SER A 777 -44.15 2.87 -8.55
C SER A 777 -43.00 2.86 -9.56
N LYS A 778 -42.62 4.01 -10.13
CA LYS A 778 -41.73 4.05 -11.33
C LYS A 778 -40.61 5.09 -11.34
N GLN A 779 -40.48 5.98 -10.35
CA GLN A 779 -39.52 7.09 -10.40
C GLN A 779 -38.88 7.28 -9.01
N GLY A 780 -37.54 7.27 -8.95
CA GLY A 780 -36.75 6.86 -7.78
C GLY A 780 -36.63 7.83 -6.61
N LEU A 781 -37.37 8.94 -6.60
CA LEU A 781 -37.34 9.96 -5.53
C LEU A 781 -38.76 10.35 -5.09
N TYR A 782 -39.64 9.35 -4.95
CA TYR A 782 -41.01 9.54 -4.46
C TYR A 782 -41.03 10.23 -3.10
N PHE A 783 -41.84 11.29 -3.01
CA PHE A 783 -42.18 11.99 -1.77
C PHE A 783 -43.59 11.58 -1.36
N ASP A 784 -43.72 10.85 -0.23
CA ASP A 784 -45.01 10.51 0.33
C ASP A 784 -45.55 11.69 1.16
N SER A 785 -46.26 12.61 0.51
CA SER A 785 -46.86 13.79 1.16
C SER A 785 -47.87 13.44 2.26
N GLU A 786 -48.32 12.18 2.36
CA GLU A 786 -49.19 11.73 3.46
C GLU A 786 -48.41 11.14 4.66
N ALA A 787 -47.09 10.97 4.56
CA ALA A 787 -46.28 10.34 5.61
C ALA A 787 -46.03 11.25 6.83
N LEU A 788 -46.14 12.57 6.68
CA LEU A 788 -46.07 13.55 7.78
C LEU A 788 -47.15 14.61 7.61
N SER A 789 -47.73 15.07 8.71
CA SER A 789 -48.85 16.03 8.72
C SER A 789 -48.47 17.46 8.32
N SER A 790 -47.35 17.64 7.63
CA SER A 790 -46.71 18.91 7.34
C SER A 790 -45.70 18.73 6.19
N ASP A 791 -45.96 19.38 5.05
CA ASP A 791 -45.03 19.45 3.91
C ASP A 791 -44.44 20.89 3.82
N HIS A 792 -43.78 21.39 4.86
CA HIS A 792 -43.38 22.81 4.92
C HIS A 792 -42.19 23.13 4.00
N ALA A 793 -42.25 24.25 3.27
CA ALA A 793 -41.10 24.79 2.51
C ALA A 793 -39.95 25.22 3.41
N PHE A 794 -40.35 25.76 4.55
CA PHE A 794 -39.51 26.23 5.62
C PHE A 794 -40.07 25.68 6.93
N GLU A 795 -39.25 24.92 7.66
CA GLU A 795 -39.52 24.57 9.04
C GLU A 795 -39.07 25.74 9.92
N TYR A 796 -40.03 26.37 10.59
CA TYR A 796 -39.81 27.52 11.47
C TYR A 796 -40.27 27.19 12.86
N ASP A 797 -39.31 26.84 13.69
CA ASP A 797 -39.56 26.64 15.11
C ASP A 797 -38.58 27.47 15.96
N CYS A 798 -37.75 28.33 15.33
CA CYS A 798 -36.87 29.24 16.06
C CYS A 798 -36.42 30.46 15.24
N ASP A 799 -36.64 31.68 15.77
CA ASP A 799 -36.07 32.89 15.14
C ASP A 799 -34.54 32.91 15.32
N LEU A 800 -33.79 32.51 14.29
CA LEU A 800 -32.31 32.44 14.30
C LEU A 800 -31.64 33.59 13.52
N ILE A 801 -32.39 34.61 13.14
CA ILE A 801 -31.92 35.66 12.23
C ILE A 801 -32.42 37.05 12.65
N ASP A 802 -31.75 38.09 12.15
CA ASP A 802 -32.28 39.44 12.15
C ASP A 802 -33.29 39.59 11.00
N HIS A 803 -34.57 39.51 11.32
CA HIS A 803 -35.67 39.59 10.35
C HIS A 803 -35.84 41.00 9.77
N GLU A 804 -35.33 42.05 10.43
CA GLU A 804 -35.43 43.43 9.92
C GLU A 804 -34.42 43.68 8.79
N ASN A 805 -33.26 43.02 8.84
CA ASN A 805 -32.14 43.26 7.93
C ASN A 805 -31.84 42.10 6.96
N SER A 806 -32.37 40.89 7.21
CA SER A 806 -32.24 39.76 6.28
C SER A 806 -33.08 39.96 5.01
N LEU A 807 -32.55 39.53 3.86
CA LEU A 807 -33.16 39.68 2.54
C LEU A 807 -33.55 38.32 1.96
N PHE A 808 -34.85 38.12 1.68
CA PHE A 808 -35.39 36.90 1.08
C PHE A 808 -36.01 37.21 -0.29
N SER A 809 -35.20 37.21 -1.35
CA SER A 809 -35.65 37.63 -2.68
C SER A 809 -35.60 36.53 -3.75
N ASN A 810 -36.36 36.74 -4.83
CA ASN A 810 -36.33 35.97 -6.09
C ASN A 810 -36.36 34.44 -5.95
N SER A 811 -36.85 33.90 -4.84
CA SER A 811 -36.91 32.46 -4.58
C SER A 811 -38.24 31.89 -5.04
N PHE A 812 -38.23 30.69 -5.62
CA PHE A 812 -39.41 30.05 -6.21
C PHE A 812 -39.78 28.79 -5.41
N GLY A 813 -41.02 28.74 -4.92
CA GLY A 813 -41.59 27.60 -4.19
C GLY A 813 -42.68 26.90 -5.01
N PHE A 814 -42.62 25.57 -5.12
CA PHE A 814 -43.68 24.75 -5.73
C PHE A 814 -44.06 23.62 -4.76
N MET A 815 -45.07 23.83 -3.90
CA MET A 815 -45.44 22.92 -2.79
C MET A 815 -46.96 22.98 -2.51
N ASP A 816 -47.52 21.93 -1.90
CA ASP A 816 -48.98 21.78 -1.63
C ASP A 816 -49.39 22.06 -0.17
N SER A 817 -48.50 22.56 0.69
CA SER A 817 -48.73 22.65 2.15
C SER A 817 -48.94 24.06 2.70
N TYR A 818 -49.59 24.11 3.87
CA TYR A 818 -50.50 25.16 4.31
C TYR A 818 -50.25 25.68 5.75
N ALA A 819 -49.13 25.40 6.41
CA ALA A 819 -48.92 25.89 7.79
C ALA A 819 -47.46 26.22 8.12
N SER A 820 -47.25 27.14 9.05
CA SER A 820 -46.02 27.33 9.82
C SER A 820 -46.15 26.53 11.12
N GLY A 821 -45.02 26.06 11.69
CA GLY A 821 -44.96 25.11 12.82
C GLY A 821 -45.65 25.51 14.13
N ASP A 822 -46.01 26.78 14.36
CA ASP A 822 -46.74 27.20 15.56
C ASP A 822 -47.94 28.10 15.24
N VAL A 823 -49.15 27.60 15.52
CA VAL A 823 -50.40 28.37 15.48
C VAL A 823 -50.81 28.72 16.91
N GLU A 824 -50.22 29.75 17.52
CA GLU A 824 -50.91 30.49 18.61
C GLU A 824 -50.41 31.91 18.99
N ASP A 825 -49.59 32.62 18.21
CA ASP A 825 -49.22 34.02 18.54
C ASP A 825 -49.44 35.05 17.42
N GLU A 826 -49.89 36.26 17.77
CA GLU A 826 -50.24 37.35 16.82
C GLU A 826 -49.03 38.19 16.36
N PHE A 827 -47.79 37.71 16.56
CA PHE A 827 -46.55 38.49 16.33
C PHE A 827 -45.56 37.89 15.32
N TRP A 828 -45.90 36.81 14.62
CA TRP A 828 -45.01 36.19 13.63
C TRP A 828 -44.85 37.06 12.37
N VAL A 829 -43.59 37.31 12.00
CA VAL A 829 -43.23 38.01 10.76
C VAL A 829 -43.16 37.00 9.62
N ASP A 830 -44.23 36.91 8.83
CA ASP A 830 -44.20 37.69 7.60
C ASP A 830 -43.10 37.43 6.56
N ILE A 831 -42.28 36.37 6.56
CA ILE A 831 -41.28 36.18 5.47
C ILE A 831 -41.99 36.16 4.09
N ARG A 832 -43.30 35.91 4.07
CA ARG A 832 -44.24 36.13 2.95
C ARG A 832 -44.16 37.55 2.32
N ASN A 833 -43.72 38.58 3.05
CA ASN A 833 -43.75 39.99 2.62
C ASN A 833 -42.39 40.62 2.34
N LEU A 834 -41.27 39.90 2.51
CA LEU A 834 -39.92 40.44 2.33
C LEU A 834 -39.38 40.19 0.91
N ASN A 835 -40.20 40.52 -0.10
CA ASN A 835 -39.88 40.55 -1.56
C ASN A 835 -39.60 39.21 -2.28
N GLY A 836 -40.56 38.29 -2.17
CA GLY A 836 -40.92 37.28 -3.19
C GLY A 836 -42.20 37.65 -3.97
N ASN A 837 -42.48 36.91 -5.05
CA ASN A 837 -43.57 37.16 -6.01
C ASN A 837 -44.99 37.01 -5.38
N GLY A 838 -45.66 38.13 -5.05
CA GLY A 838 -47.11 38.22 -4.77
C GLY A 838 -47.58 37.79 -3.36
N GLU A 839 -48.53 38.52 -2.77
CA GLU A 839 -49.08 38.23 -1.44
C GLU A 839 -50.08 37.07 -1.44
N PHE A 840 -49.88 36.08 -0.56
CA PHE A 840 -50.86 35.04 -0.20
C PHE A 840 -51.99 35.61 0.66
N ASP A 841 -53.19 34.99 0.65
CA ASP A 841 -54.35 35.52 1.36
C ASP A 841 -54.30 35.33 2.89
N SER A 842 -55.27 35.94 3.58
CA SER A 842 -55.34 36.03 5.05
C SER A 842 -55.64 34.71 5.76
N ASP A 843 -55.90 33.63 5.02
CA ASP A 843 -56.06 32.27 5.51
C ASP A 843 -54.97 31.32 4.99
N GLY A 844 -54.00 31.81 4.22
CA GLY A 844 -52.84 31.03 3.78
C GLY A 844 -53.13 30.11 2.59
N ALA A 845 -54.24 30.33 1.86
CA ALA A 845 -54.56 29.63 0.63
C ALA A 845 -54.02 30.33 -0.62
N ILE A 846 -53.84 29.52 -1.66
CA ILE A 846 -53.93 29.96 -3.05
C ILE A 846 -55.32 30.57 -3.27
N ASP A 847 -55.39 31.87 -3.60
CA ASP A 847 -56.62 32.61 -3.95
C ASP A 847 -57.38 31.89 -5.08
N GLN A 848 -58.49 31.25 -4.74
CA GLN A 848 -59.32 30.47 -5.69
C GLN A 848 -60.24 31.36 -6.55
N ASP A 849 -60.33 32.69 -6.32
CA ASP A 849 -61.10 33.61 -7.18
C ASP A 849 -60.55 35.05 -7.16
N PRO A 850 -59.41 35.30 -7.84
CA PRO A 850 -58.70 36.59 -7.80
C PRO A 850 -59.52 37.78 -8.32
N ALA A 851 -60.45 37.53 -9.25
CA ALA A 851 -61.24 38.57 -9.90
C ALA A 851 -62.33 39.16 -8.97
N ALA A 852 -62.81 38.40 -7.99
CA ALA A 852 -63.82 38.87 -7.02
C ALA A 852 -63.22 39.77 -5.93
N ASN A 853 -61.91 39.62 -5.65
CA ASN A 853 -61.21 40.26 -4.53
C ASN A 853 -60.44 41.53 -4.91
N GLY A 854 -60.50 41.97 -6.17
CA GLY A 854 -59.88 43.21 -6.64
C GLY A 854 -58.36 43.19 -6.65
N LYS A 855 -57.75 42.00 -6.66
CA LYS A 855 -56.30 41.78 -6.65
C LYS A 855 -55.78 41.53 -8.07
N GLU A 856 -54.51 41.85 -8.31
CA GLU A 856 -53.83 41.48 -9.55
C GLU A 856 -53.61 39.96 -9.53
N VAL A 857 -54.04 39.28 -10.59
CA VAL A 857 -53.87 37.82 -10.75
C VAL A 857 -52.37 37.56 -10.92
N PRO A 858 -51.68 36.85 -10.01
CA PRO A 858 -50.43 36.22 -10.38
C PRO A 858 -50.74 35.33 -11.57
N GLU A 859 -50.07 35.54 -12.70
CA GLU A 859 -50.24 34.68 -13.87
C GLU A 859 -49.83 33.27 -13.43
N PHE A 860 -50.82 32.43 -13.10
CA PHE A 860 -50.60 31.03 -12.78
C PHE A 860 -49.88 30.40 -13.96
N ILE A 861 -48.58 30.18 -13.85
CA ILE A 861 -47.92 29.16 -14.64
C ILE A 861 -48.14 27.85 -13.86
N THR A 862 -49.33 27.29 -13.97
CA THR A 862 -49.50 25.85 -13.81
C THR A 862 -48.79 25.20 -14.99
N ALA A 863 -47.53 24.84 -14.79
CA ALA A 863 -46.83 23.91 -15.66
C ALA A 863 -47.17 22.49 -15.20
N GLU A 864 -47.22 21.52 -16.10
CA GLU A 864 -46.95 20.13 -15.68
C GLU A 864 -45.66 20.16 -14.87
N ASN A 865 -45.64 19.57 -13.68
CA ASN A 865 -44.38 19.34 -12.99
C ASN A 865 -43.54 18.37 -13.83
N GLY A 866 -42.77 18.92 -14.77
CA GLY A 866 -41.83 18.20 -15.60
C GLY A 866 -40.56 17.83 -14.83
N LEU A 867 -40.43 18.24 -13.55
CA LEU A 867 -39.39 17.76 -12.64
C LEU A 867 -39.78 16.34 -12.21
N VAL A 868 -39.54 15.40 -13.11
CA VAL A 868 -39.63 13.96 -12.87
C VAL A 868 -38.79 13.63 -11.64
N GLU A 869 -39.30 12.80 -10.73
CA GLU A 869 -38.54 12.27 -9.60
C GLU A 869 -37.32 11.52 -10.13
N THR A 870 -36.13 12.10 -9.95
CA THR A 870 -34.98 11.69 -10.74
C THR A 870 -34.19 10.57 -10.09
N ASP A 871 -34.07 9.44 -10.79
CA ASP A 871 -32.94 8.51 -10.60
C ASP A 871 -31.59 9.24 -10.86
N PRO A 872 -30.42 8.61 -10.64
CA PRO A 872 -29.12 9.22 -10.96
C PRO A 872 -29.04 9.86 -12.36
N SER A 873 -29.67 9.27 -13.37
CA SER A 873 -29.68 9.79 -14.74
C SER A 873 -30.52 11.06 -14.88
N GLY A 874 -31.69 11.12 -14.25
CA GLY A 874 -32.48 12.35 -14.19
C GLY A 874 -31.78 13.43 -13.38
N ALA A 875 -31.08 13.06 -12.30
CA ALA A 875 -30.40 14.00 -11.43
C ALA A 875 -29.23 14.64 -12.18
N GLN A 876 -28.47 13.85 -12.94
CA GLN A 876 -27.47 14.36 -13.88
C GLN A 876 -28.09 15.25 -14.97
N ALA A 877 -29.29 14.96 -15.48
CA ALA A 877 -29.93 15.84 -16.47
C ALA A 877 -30.26 17.23 -15.91
N VAL A 878 -30.79 17.29 -14.69
CA VAL A 878 -31.13 18.56 -14.02
C VAL A 878 -29.87 19.28 -13.53
N ALA A 879 -28.93 18.56 -12.93
CA ALA A 879 -27.63 19.06 -12.52
C ALA A 879 -26.85 19.63 -13.73
N GLY A 880 -26.82 18.89 -14.83
CA GLY A 880 -26.19 19.32 -16.09
C GLY A 880 -26.82 20.57 -16.68
N ALA A 881 -28.14 20.75 -16.57
CA ALA A 881 -28.81 21.98 -16.96
C ALA A 881 -28.39 23.19 -16.10
N LYS A 882 -27.94 22.96 -14.86
CA LYS A 882 -27.34 23.98 -13.97
C LYS A 882 -25.82 24.11 -14.13
N GLY A 883 -25.21 23.41 -15.09
CA GLY A 883 -23.76 23.39 -15.28
C GLY A 883 -23.00 22.59 -14.20
N LEU A 884 -23.71 21.77 -13.42
CA LEU A 884 -23.12 20.85 -12.45
C LEU A 884 -22.80 19.51 -13.11
N TYR A 885 -21.80 18.81 -12.57
CA TYR A 885 -21.39 17.50 -13.05
C TYR A 885 -21.73 16.44 -11.99
N TYR A 886 -22.53 15.44 -12.35
CA TYR A 886 -22.79 14.28 -11.51
C TYR A 886 -21.65 13.29 -11.72
N ILE A 887 -20.83 13.15 -10.70
CA ILE A 887 -19.65 12.28 -10.74
C ILE A 887 -20.11 10.84 -10.63
N GLU A 888 -19.75 10.01 -11.61
CA GLU A 888 -19.96 8.57 -11.54
C GLU A 888 -18.86 7.91 -10.69
N ALA A 889 -19.14 6.77 -10.08
CA ALA A 889 -18.12 6.06 -9.29
C ALA A 889 -16.89 5.66 -10.12
N SER A 890 -17.05 5.45 -11.44
CA SER A 890 -15.96 5.16 -12.36
C SER A 890 -15.10 6.37 -12.74
N ASP A 891 -15.57 7.59 -12.47
CA ASP A 891 -14.84 8.83 -12.80
C ASP A 891 -13.77 9.12 -11.76
N VAL A 892 -13.81 8.53 -10.57
CA VAL A 892 -12.94 8.89 -9.45
C VAL A 892 -12.44 7.65 -8.70
N GLY A 893 -11.55 7.86 -7.75
CA GLY A 893 -10.91 6.78 -6.99
C GLY A 893 -9.64 6.25 -7.66
N ALA A 894 -9.09 5.18 -7.07
CA ALA A 894 -7.85 4.57 -7.51
C ALA A 894 -7.95 4.07 -8.97
N GLY A 895 -6.94 4.38 -9.77
CA GLY A 895 -6.88 4.13 -11.21
C GLY A 895 -7.52 5.21 -12.09
N SER A 896 -8.26 6.18 -11.51
CA SER A 896 -8.92 7.22 -12.32
C SER A 896 -7.90 8.20 -12.90
N THR A 897 -8.11 8.56 -14.17
CA THR A 897 -7.44 9.65 -14.89
C THR A 897 -8.38 10.80 -15.26
N TRP A 898 -9.65 10.73 -14.85
CA TRP A 898 -10.66 11.72 -15.21
C TRP A 898 -10.37 13.06 -14.53
N VAL A 899 -10.68 14.15 -15.23
CA VAL A 899 -10.55 15.53 -14.76
C VAL A 899 -11.84 16.26 -15.15
N ALA A 900 -12.34 17.11 -14.26
CA ALA A 900 -13.53 17.90 -14.54
C ALA A 900 -13.27 18.84 -15.74
N SER A 901 -14.08 18.74 -16.80
CA SER A 901 -13.84 19.38 -18.11
C SER A 901 -14.04 20.91 -18.16
N ASN A 902 -14.14 21.58 -17.00
CA ASN A 902 -14.39 23.02 -16.87
C ASN A 902 -13.29 23.76 -16.08
N GLU A 903 -12.11 23.16 -15.89
CA GLU A 903 -10.92 23.86 -15.33
C GLU A 903 -10.28 24.85 -16.31
#